data_AF-A0A7Y4ZHV4-F1
#
_entry.id   AF-A0A7Y4ZHV4-F1
#
_cell.length_a   1.000
_cell.length_b   1.000
_cell.length_c   1.000
_cell.angle_alpha   90.00
_cell.angle_beta   90.00
_cell.angle_gamma   90.00
#
_symmetry.space_group_name_H-M   'P 1'
#
loop_
_entity.id
_entity.type
_entity.pdbx_description
1 polymer ?
#
loop_
_entity_poly.entity_id
_entity_poly.type
_entity_poly.pdbx_seq_one_letter_code
_entity_poly.pdbx_strand_id
1 'polypeptide(L)'
;MSLPQWSHTLLESNLEPPLTGDGALVAMLSELRTVAPQHPATISLGQVADALDGFAQQPLGAGVERYQQIESSLAGLPARSDHLFQVDLALGARASLGLDDVREIERGVHLLHALTPQHDALAVFRRAFVERYELREIPLVLALDDEVGIGYVDEESYAREPAPLLEGLGLRAPKGEARGSALPPTSALRDQLLLEKLEVAWRSGANVIDIGDDDLLRLDRASIPRLPDSLAALVSLHRLAGRMCVHLHHWAGPSAARLLGRFAAWDVGLADAVRAHLRREEAFHPDAIYAEVVHMPDASRAANVLLRPVLRGHEIAFCGRSGVADGGLVSVDDLTVSVAGERIVLRSRRLQKEIRPRLASAHNFAGRQMTIYRFLANLQQQGVAGHGHFSWGSLAGARALPRVTSGRLILAPARFALSASEISTLVKASPLERMRYVAKLRTERGLPRYLGLEDGDNVLPVDLESSLTIDALVGACAGRSAATLIELFLEESTLVGSGEGGRYTCELVVPFTRATPAEREASAPAPAPAPTIQRSYAPGSEWLYAKLYCARGSMDGILRDVVHDFVRENADRFDHWFFLRYEDPHPHLRLRFHGQPQVLASDLLPRLHRAIAYPLSTGRIEKLEVSTYVRELERYGGDHTMSLVERIFCFDSVAAVALALALEGETEGQSRWGYTLLGMHRLLDDFAFAPEVRTALVASIRSGFRAEMGGDEARLFERYRDSYRYVDGLLDGASIPLGVAQVLERRSVQVRPLVQSLRGLRRAGRCSVTSEALAASLLHMRCNRMLRTDARAHELVLHTFLWRYYESLAARARRGSAGTA
;
A
#
# COMPACT_ATOMS: atom_id res chain seq x y z
N MET A 1 26.25 27.15 -23.65
CA MET A 1 25.03 26.89 -22.86
C MET A 1 24.75 28.14 -22.05
N SER A 2 23.53 28.67 -22.11
CA SER A 2 23.16 29.89 -21.39
C SER A 2 22.89 29.57 -19.91
N LEU A 3 23.37 30.44 -19.01
CA LEU A 3 23.13 30.42 -17.55
C LEU A 3 21.68 30.14 -17.07
N PRO A 4 20.59 30.46 -17.80
CA PRO A 4 19.21 30.23 -17.33
C PRO A 4 18.83 28.76 -17.14
N GLN A 5 19.50 27.80 -17.79
CA GLN A 5 19.17 26.38 -17.63
C GLN A 5 19.56 25.83 -16.25
N TRP A 6 20.58 26.43 -15.62
CA TRP A 6 21.06 26.06 -14.28
C TRP A 6 20.15 26.60 -13.17
N SER A 7 19.54 27.78 -13.37
CA SER A 7 18.68 28.40 -12.35
C SER A 7 17.33 27.70 -12.14
N HIS A 8 16.97 26.74 -13.02
CA HIS A 8 15.71 25.99 -12.96
C HIS A 8 15.91 24.49 -12.68
N THR A 9 17.11 24.07 -12.21
CA THR A 9 17.45 22.66 -11.90
C THR A 9 17.14 21.66 -13.03
N LEU A 10 17.14 22.11 -14.29
CA LEU A 10 16.96 21.27 -15.47
C LEU A 10 18.24 20.47 -15.82
N LEU A 11 19.39 20.95 -15.35
CA LEU A 11 20.68 20.28 -15.41
C LEU A 11 21.24 20.22 -14.00
N GLU A 12 21.71 19.05 -13.59
CA GLU A 12 22.39 18.85 -12.31
C GLU A 12 23.90 19.05 -12.48
N SER A 13 24.53 19.68 -11.48
CA SER A 13 25.97 19.89 -11.49
C SER A 13 26.72 18.63 -11.06
N ASN A 14 27.85 18.32 -11.68
CA ASN A 14 28.81 17.36 -11.10
C ASN A 14 29.40 17.83 -9.75
N LEU A 15 29.19 19.09 -9.36
CA LEU A 15 29.54 19.61 -8.03
C LEU A 15 28.46 19.38 -6.98
N GLU A 16 27.26 18.87 -7.35
CA GLU A 16 26.26 18.50 -6.36
C GLU A 16 26.78 17.34 -5.50
N PRO A 17 26.62 17.42 -4.17
CA PRO A 17 27.14 16.42 -3.27
C PRO A 17 26.35 15.12 -3.43
N PRO A 18 27.01 13.97 -3.60
CA PRO A 18 26.33 12.69 -3.59
C PRO A 18 25.79 12.40 -2.18
N LEU A 19 24.59 11.81 -2.14
CA LEU A 19 23.98 11.36 -0.88
C LEU A 19 24.51 9.99 -0.44
N THR A 20 25.06 9.21 -1.38
CA THR A 20 25.68 7.92 -1.13
C THR A 20 27.16 7.91 -1.53
N GLY A 21 28.03 7.28 -0.74
CA GLY A 21 29.47 7.16 -1.04
C GLY A 21 30.38 7.70 0.07
N ASP A 22 31.56 8.19 -0.32
CA ASP A 22 32.66 8.55 0.59
C ASP A 22 32.52 9.93 1.27
N GLY A 23 31.31 10.51 1.23
CA GLY A 23 30.97 11.78 1.86
C GLY A 23 30.98 12.99 0.91
N ALA A 24 30.10 13.94 1.20
CA ALA A 24 29.81 15.11 0.36
C ALA A 24 31.03 16.01 0.10
N LEU A 25 31.81 16.33 1.15
CA LEU A 25 32.97 17.22 1.04
C LEU A 25 34.09 16.58 0.22
N VAL A 26 34.36 15.28 0.43
CA VAL A 26 35.41 14.53 -0.28
C VAL A 26 35.09 14.44 -1.77
N ALA A 27 33.86 14.06 -2.11
CA ALA A 27 33.40 13.97 -3.50
C ALA A 27 33.47 15.33 -4.22
N MET A 28 32.96 16.39 -3.58
CA MET A 28 33.01 17.74 -4.12
C MET A 28 34.45 18.24 -4.31
N LEU A 29 35.35 17.98 -3.35
CA LEU A 29 36.76 18.35 -3.47
C LEU A 29 37.48 17.60 -4.60
N SER A 30 37.15 16.33 -4.82
CA SER A 30 37.70 15.54 -5.94
C SER A 30 37.36 16.18 -7.30
N GLU A 31 36.10 16.58 -7.47
CA GLU A 31 35.63 17.27 -8.68
C GLU A 31 36.27 18.66 -8.82
N LEU A 32 36.25 19.47 -7.74
CA LEU A 32 36.83 20.81 -7.73
C LEU A 32 38.33 20.82 -8.05
N ARG A 33 39.09 19.85 -7.53
CA ARG A 33 40.53 19.69 -7.86
C ARG A 33 40.75 19.35 -9.33
N THR A 34 39.78 18.72 -9.98
CA THR A 34 39.84 18.37 -11.40
C THR A 34 39.48 19.57 -12.28
N VAL A 35 38.39 20.29 -11.97
CA VAL A 35 37.87 21.37 -12.82
C VAL A 35 38.46 22.75 -12.51
N ALA A 36 38.84 23.00 -11.25
CA ALA A 36 39.26 24.32 -10.77
C ALA A 36 40.26 24.24 -9.59
N PRO A 37 41.43 23.60 -9.76
CA PRO A 37 42.38 23.33 -8.67
C PRO A 37 42.89 24.58 -7.95
N GLN A 38 43.04 25.69 -8.68
CA GLN A 38 43.59 26.95 -8.17
C GLN A 38 42.50 27.93 -7.67
N HIS A 39 41.23 27.53 -7.71
CA HIS A 39 40.16 28.41 -7.26
C HIS A 39 40.22 28.59 -5.74
N PRO A 40 40.05 29.80 -5.19
CA PRO A 40 40.15 30.05 -3.75
C PRO A 40 39.23 29.15 -2.90
N ALA A 41 38.03 28.84 -3.39
CA ALA A 41 37.10 27.92 -2.71
C ALA A 41 37.66 26.48 -2.63
N THR A 42 38.32 25.99 -3.69
CA THR A 42 38.94 24.65 -3.71
C THR A 42 40.04 24.54 -2.66
N ILE A 43 40.88 25.58 -2.56
CA ILE A 43 41.97 25.64 -1.58
C ILE A 43 41.40 25.73 -0.16
N SER A 44 40.46 26.63 0.08
CA SER A 44 39.83 26.82 1.41
C SER A 44 39.13 25.53 1.88
N LEU A 45 38.28 24.93 1.04
CA LEU A 45 37.60 23.67 1.37
C LEU A 45 38.60 22.52 1.61
N GLY A 46 39.72 22.50 0.88
CA GLY A 46 40.80 21.52 1.10
C GLY A 46 41.44 21.68 2.48
N GLN A 47 41.75 22.91 2.89
CA GLN A 47 42.28 23.21 4.22
C GLN A 47 41.29 22.85 5.32
N VAL A 48 39.99 23.07 5.09
CA VAL A 48 38.92 22.68 6.01
C VAL A 48 38.83 21.16 6.15
N ALA A 49 38.90 20.40 5.06
CA ALA A 49 38.96 18.94 5.11
C ALA A 49 40.14 18.44 5.94
N ASP A 50 41.36 18.94 5.67
CA ASP A 50 42.57 18.54 6.42
C ASP A 50 42.45 18.90 7.92
N ALA A 51 41.84 20.06 8.23
CA ALA A 51 41.62 20.48 9.60
C ALA A 51 40.60 19.58 10.33
N LEU A 52 39.52 19.18 9.65
CA LEU A 52 38.49 18.26 10.17
C LEU A 52 39.03 16.85 10.43
N ASP A 53 39.86 16.31 9.55
CA ASP A 53 40.52 15.01 9.77
C ASP A 53 41.39 15.03 11.03
N GLY A 54 42.00 16.17 11.35
CA GLY A 54 42.75 16.38 12.58
C GLY A 54 41.91 16.36 13.86
N PHE A 55 40.59 16.58 13.79
CA PHE A 55 39.68 16.54 14.94
C PHE A 55 39.29 15.13 15.36
N ALA A 56 39.22 14.18 14.41
CA ALA A 56 38.78 12.81 14.68
C ALA A 56 39.67 12.09 15.73
N GLN A 57 40.89 12.58 15.96
CA GLN A 57 41.87 12.00 16.89
C GLN A 57 41.96 12.74 18.24
N GLN A 58 41.13 13.78 18.47
CA GLN A 58 41.18 14.58 19.69
C GLN A 58 40.12 14.16 20.73
N PRO A 59 40.41 14.30 22.03
CA PRO A 59 39.42 14.02 23.07
C PRO A 59 38.29 15.05 23.07
N LEU A 60 37.10 14.63 23.53
CA LEU A 60 35.95 15.52 23.73
C LEU A 60 36.33 16.73 24.59
N GLY A 61 35.95 17.93 24.11
CA GLY A 61 36.24 19.20 24.78
C GLY A 61 37.56 19.87 24.35
N ALA A 62 38.44 19.18 23.60
CA ALA A 62 39.59 19.81 22.97
C ALA A 62 39.21 20.53 21.66
N GLY A 63 39.83 21.69 21.39
CA GLY A 63 39.81 22.31 20.06
C GLY A 63 38.67 23.29 19.74
N VAL A 64 38.00 23.89 20.75
CA VAL A 64 36.97 24.94 20.52
C VAL A 64 37.49 26.11 19.67
N GLU A 65 38.71 26.58 19.95
CA GLU A 65 39.36 27.66 19.18
C GLU A 65 39.58 27.26 17.72
N ARG A 66 39.86 25.99 17.46
CA ARG A 66 40.10 25.45 16.13
C ARG A 66 38.80 25.30 15.33
N TYR A 67 37.67 25.05 16.00
CA TYR A 67 36.33 25.14 15.40
C TYR A 67 36.03 26.57 14.93
N GLN A 68 36.30 27.56 15.77
CA GLN A 68 36.12 28.98 15.44
C GLN A 68 37.03 29.43 14.29
N GLN A 69 38.24 28.88 14.20
CA GLN A 69 39.15 29.11 13.07
C GLN A 69 38.59 28.54 11.76
N ILE A 70 38.04 27.32 11.76
CA ILE A 70 37.40 26.73 10.57
C ILE A 70 36.19 27.58 10.15
N GLU A 71 35.33 27.96 11.09
CA GLU A 71 34.18 28.83 10.82
C GLU A 71 34.61 30.17 10.20
N SER A 72 35.66 30.79 10.74
CA SER A 72 36.24 32.02 10.19
C SER A 72 36.80 31.84 8.78
N SER A 73 37.43 30.69 8.49
CA SER A 73 37.96 30.38 7.15
C SER A 73 36.86 30.17 6.10
N LEU A 74 35.67 29.71 6.54
CA LEU A 74 34.49 29.51 5.69
C LEU A 74 33.70 30.80 5.47
N ALA A 75 33.88 31.83 6.31
CA ALA A 75 33.14 33.10 6.21
C ALA A 75 33.37 33.86 4.88
N GLY A 76 34.46 33.54 4.16
CA GLY A 76 34.76 34.09 2.83
C GLY A 76 33.99 33.43 1.67
N LEU A 77 33.25 32.35 1.93
CA LEU A 77 32.41 31.70 0.93
C LEU A 77 31.05 32.42 0.82
N PRO A 78 30.40 32.39 -0.38
CA PRO A 78 29.15 33.11 -0.61
C PRO A 78 27.95 32.55 0.17
N ALA A 79 28.03 31.30 0.64
CA ALA A 79 26.96 30.64 1.39
C ALA A 79 27.14 30.83 2.89
N ARG A 80 26.05 31.17 3.59
CA ARG A 80 25.98 31.26 5.04
C ARG A 80 25.03 30.21 5.58
N SER A 81 25.39 29.56 6.69
CA SER A 81 24.55 28.59 7.41
C SER A 81 24.74 28.80 8.90
N ASP A 82 23.64 28.73 9.65
CA ASP A 82 23.66 28.72 11.13
C ASP A 82 24.15 27.36 11.68
N HIS A 83 24.28 26.34 10.82
CA HIS A 83 24.73 25.00 11.14
C HIS A 83 25.75 24.52 10.10
N LEU A 84 27.03 24.79 10.36
CA LEU A 84 28.12 24.45 9.45
C LEU A 84 28.60 22.99 9.59
N PHE A 85 28.46 22.41 10.78
CA PHE A 85 29.01 21.10 11.10
C PHE A 85 27.91 20.10 11.47
N GLN A 86 28.07 18.88 10.98
CA GLN A 86 27.34 17.71 11.47
C GLN A 86 28.36 16.81 12.17
N VAL A 87 28.10 16.45 13.43
CA VAL A 87 29.00 15.60 14.23
C VAL A 87 28.23 14.38 14.70
N ASP A 88 28.75 13.19 14.42
CA ASP A 88 28.29 11.92 14.96
C ASP A 88 29.36 11.39 15.93
N LEU A 89 29.00 11.20 17.20
CA LEU A 89 29.93 10.76 18.23
C LEU A 89 29.88 9.24 18.40
N ALA A 90 31.00 8.57 18.14
CA ALA A 90 31.18 7.17 18.48
C ALA A 90 31.66 7.03 19.93
N LEU A 91 30.86 6.38 20.78
CA LEU A 91 31.29 5.97 22.11
C LEU A 91 31.96 4.59 21.99
N GLY A 92 33.15 4.43 22.56
CA GLY A 92 33.87 3.14 22.65
C GLY A 92 33.22 2.14 23.59
N ALA A 93 31.90 1.96 23.50
CA ALA A 93 31.11 1.08 24.34
C ALA A 93 31.15 -0.36 23.82
N ARG A 94 31.20 -1.32 24.75
CA ARG A 94 30.99 -2.74 24.45
C ARG A 94 29.68 -3.17 25.09
N ALA A 95 28.77 -3.68 24.25
CA ALA A 95 27.49 -4.20 24.70
C ALA A 95 27.34 -5.66 24.26
N SER A 96 26.74 -6.48 25.11
CA SER A 96 26.37 -7.86 24.82
C SER A 96 24.93 -8.10 25.25
N LEU A 97 24.13 -8.68 24.37
CA LEU A 97 22.73 -8.99 24.63
C LEU A 97 22.58 -10.52 24.81
N GLY A 98 21.87 -10.94 25.86
CA GLY A 98 21.58 -12.36 26.07
C GLY A 98 20.62 -12.90 25.01
N LEU A 99 20.73 -14.18 24.66
CA LEU A 99 19.81 -14.82 23.70
C LEU A 99 18.34 -14.77 24.18
N ASP A 100 18.11 -14.83 25.48
CA ASP A 100 16.76 -14.72 26.04
C ASP A 100 16.19 -13.30 25.94
N ASP A 101 17.05 -12.28 25.89
CA ASP A 101 16.62 -10.91 25.64
C ASP A 101 16.32 -10.71 24.15
N VAL A 102 17.11 -11.30 23.25
CA VAL A 102 16.83 -11.32 21.80
C VAL A 102 15.48 -11.99 21.50
N ARG A 103 15.20 -13.14 22.12
CA ARG A 103 13.90 -13.83 22.01
C ARG A 103 12.75 -12.99 22.56
N GLU A 104 13.00 -12.24 23.63
CA GLU A 104 12.02 -11.32 24.19
C GLU A 104 11.70 -10.17 23.22
N ILE A 105 12.73 -9.60 22.56
CA ILE A 105 12.56 -8.58 21.53
C ILE A 105 11.77 -9.14 20.34
N GLU A 106 12.10 -10.34 19.87
CA GLU A 106 11.38 -11.04 18.79
C GLU A 106 9.89 -11.23 19.16
N ARG A 107 9.61 -11.69 20.39
CA ARG A 107 8.24 -11.79 20.92
C ARG A 107 7.55 -10.42 20.90
N GLY A 108 8.24 -9.36 21.29
CA GLY A 108 7.73 -8.00 21.24
C GLY A 108 7.43 -7.49 19.84
N VAL A 109 8.26 -7.83 18.85
CA VAL A 109 8.01 -7.52 17.43
C VAL A 109 6.70 -8.16 16.98
N HIS A 110 6.49 -9.46 17.27
CA HIS A 110 5.24 -10.15 16.96
C HIS A 110 4.04 -9.57 17.70
N LEU A 111 4.22 -9.15 18.95
CA LEU A 111 3.17 -8.55 19.76
C LEU A 111 2.73 -7.20 19.19
N LEU A 112 3.68 -6.31 18.93
CA LEU A 112 3.40 -5.02 18.29
C LEU A 112 2.84 -5.19 16.88
N HIS A 113 3.31 -6.19 16.13
CA HIS A 113 2.75 -6.50 14.82
C HIS A 113 1.24 -6.79 14.87
N ALA A 114 0.79 -7.54 15.88
CA ALA A 114 -0.63 -7.80 16.10
C ALA A 114 -1.40 -6.57 16.61
N LEU A 115 -0.72 -5.68 17.35
CA LEU A 115 -1.32 -4.52 18.00
C LEU A 115 -1.22 -3.22 17.19
N THR A 116 -0.46 -3.16 16.10
CA THR A 116 -0.29 -1.94 15.31
C THR A 116 -1.29 -1.93 14.15
N PRO A 117 -2.20 -0.93 14.07
CA PRO A 117 -3.03 -0.73 12.89
C PRO A 117 -2.17 -0.56 11.64
N GLN A 118 -2.50 -1.27 10.57
CA GLN A 118 -1.79 -1.18 9.28
C GLN A 118 -2.68 -0.44 8.28
N HIS A 119 -2.06 0.43 7.49
CA HIS A 119 -2.72 1.20 6.43
C HIS A 119 -2.06 0.89 5.09
N ASP A 120 -2.87 0.68 4.05
CA ASP A 120 -2.39 0.45 2.70
C ASP A 120 -2.39 1.73 1.88
N ALA A 121 -1.27 2.46 1.92
CA ALA A 121 -1.08 3.72 1.19
C ALA A 121 -1.11 3.58 -0.35
N LEU A 122 -1.14 2.35 -0.87
CA LEU A 122 -1.14 2.06 -2.31
C LEU A 122 -2.53 1.65 -2.81
N ALA A 123 -3.51 1.41 -1.92
CA ALA A 123 -4.82 0.89 -2.30
C ALA A 123 -5.57 1.79 -3.29
N VAL A 124 -5.58 3.11 -3.04
CA VAL A 124 -6.22 4.09 -3.93
C VAL A 124 -5.55 4.09 -5.31
N PHE A 125 -4.22 4.13 -5.34
CA PHE A 125 -3.46 4.09 -6.58
C PHE A 125 -3.68 2.78 -7.35
N ARG A 126 -3.64 1.62 -6.68
CA ARG A 126 -3.91 0.32 -7.32
C ARG A 126 -5.29 0.30 -7.97
N ARG A 127 -6.32 0.77 -7.27
CA ARG A 127 -7.68 0.84 -7.81
C ARG A 127 -7.77 1.77 -9.02
N ALA A 128 -7.23 2.98 -8.93
CA ALA A 128 -7.20 3.94 -10.04
C ALA A 128 -6.39 3.41 -11.24
N PHE A 129 -5.28 2.72 -10.98
CA PHE A 129 -4.44 2.11 -12.01
C PHE A 129 -5.20 1.00 -12.73
N VAL A 130 -5.82 0.07 -12.01
CA VAL A 130 -6.61 -1.01 -12.62
C VAL A 130 -7.81 -0.45 -13.39
N GLU A 131 -8.46 0.60 -12.88
CA GLU A 131 -9.58 1.23 -13.57
C GLU A 131 -9.16 1.92 -14.88
N ARG A 132 -8.03 2.61 -14.88
CA ARG A 132 -7.56 3.40 -16.04
C ARG A 132 -6.76 2.59 -17.04
N TYR A 133 -5.89 1.72 -16.54
CA TYR A 133 -4.87 1.02 -17.31
C TYR A 133 -5.03 -0.50 -17.27
N GLU A 134 -5.88 -1.05 -16.42
CA GLU A 134 -6.12 -2.50 -16.30
C GLU A 134 -4.80 -3.27 -16.11
N LEU A 135 -4.53 -4.24 -16.98
CA LEU A 135 -3.33 -5.09 -16.94
C LEU A 135 -2.15 -4.48 -17.73
N ARG A 136 -2.23 -3.21 -18.14
CA ARG A 136 -1.17 -2.56 -18.92
C ARG A 136 0.06 -2.29 -18.08
N GLU A 137 1.19 -2.28 -18.76
CA GLU A 137 2.44 -1.76 -18.26
C GLU A 137 2.66 -0.35 -18.82
N ILE A 138 2.83 0.63 -17.93
CA ILE A 138 2.84 2.07 -18.22
C ILE A 138 4.16 2.68 -17.71
N PRO A 139 4.81 3.63 -18.40
CA PRO A 139 5.95 4.36 -17.84
C PRO A 139 5.60 4.96 -16.47
N LEU A 140 6.50 4.82 -15.49
CA LEU A 140 6.25 5.26 -14.11
C LEU A 140 5.89 6.74 -14.05
N VAL A 141 6.68 7.57 -14.74
CA VAL A 141 6.49 9.03 -14.79
C VAL A 141 5.11 9.37 -15.37
N LEU A 142 4.66 8.67 -16.41
CA LEU A 142 3.34 8.88 -17.00
C LEU A 142 2.20 8.47 -16.05
N ALA A 143 2.35 7.36 -15.32
CA ALA A 143 1.32 6.91 -14.39
C ALA A 143 1.15 7.88 -13.21
N LEU A 144 2.25 8.44 -12.71
CA LEU A 144 2.29 9.35 -11.56
C LEU A 144 2.02 10.83 -11.92
N ASP A 145 1.88 11.15 -13.20
CA ASP A 145 1.54 12.49 -13.66
C ASP A 145 0.09 12.85 -13.28
N ASP A 146 -0.12 14.06 -12.76
CA ASP A 146 -1.44 14.50 -12.28
C ASP A 146 -2.37 14.97 -13.42
N GLU A 147 -1.85 15.32 -14.60
CA GLU A 147 -2.64 15.83 -15.73
C GLU A 147 -2.99 14.74 -16.74
N VAL A 148 -1.99 13.96 -17.15
CA VAL A 148 -2.15 12.92 -18.20
C VAL A 148 -2.18 11.51 -17.62
N GLY A 149 -1.75 11.35 -16.37
CA GLY A 149 -1.70 10.09 -15.64
C GLY A 149 -2.92 9.82 -14.78
N ILE A 150 -2.68 9.18 -13.63
CA ILE A 150 -3.67 9.03 -12.54
C ILE A 150 -3.21 9.74 -11.26
N GLY A 151 -2.04 10.39 -11.28
CA GLY A 151 -1.40 10.96 -10.11
C GLY A 151 -1.07 9.93 -9.03
N TYR A 152 -0.62 10.41 -7.87
CA TYR A 152 -0.53 9.59 -6.66
C TYR A 152 -0.99 10.37 -5.43
N VAL A 153 -2.26 10.14 -5.10
CA VAL A 153 -2.96 10.74 -3.96
C VAL A 153 -3.18 9.66 -2.90
N ASP A 154 -2.60 9.83 -1.72
CA ASP A 154 -2.97 9.05 -0.53
C ASP A 154 -4.16 9.73 0.19
N GLU A 155 -4.94 8.97 0.98
CA GLU A 155 -6.12 9.50 1.69
C GLU A 155 -5.76 10.63 2.69
N GLU A 156 -4.50 10.71 3.12
CA GLU A 156 -4.00 11.80 3.97
C GLU A 156 -3.70 13.09 3.16
N SER A 157 -3.55 12.97 1.84
CA SER A 157 -3.14 14.03 0.91
C SER A 157 -4.28 14.70 0.15
N TYR A 158 -5.55 14.59 0.58
CA TYR A 158 -6.68 15.31 -0.07
C TYR A 158 -6.58 16.86 0.02
N ALA A 159 -5.43 17.39 0.41
CA ALA A 159 -5.11 18.79 0.33
C ALA A 159 -3.76 18.97 -0.39
N ARG A 160 -3.79 19.63 -1.56
CA ARG A 160 -2.93 20.77 -1.94
C ARG A 160 -2.19 20.60 -3.27
N GLU A 161 -2.80 21.13 -4.34
CA GLU A 161 -2.06 22.18 -5.04
C GLU A 161 -1.72 23.29 -4.02
N PRO A 162 -0.52 23.88 -4.06
CA PRO A 162 -0.21 25.00 -3.19
C PRO A 162 -1.21 26.11 -3.46
N ALA A 163 -2.16 26.29 -2.55
CA ALA A 163 -3.02 27.46 -2.49
C ALA A 163 -2.37 28.37 -1.42
N PRO A 164 -1.51 29.33 -1.80
CA PRO A 164 -0.74 30.13 -0.85
C PRO A 164 -1.65 30.90 0.10
N LEU A 165 -2.87 31.23 -0.35
CA LEU A 165 -3.91 31.86 0.46
C LEU A 165 -4.36 30.99 1.64
N LEU A 166 -4.30 29.66 1.52
CA LEU A 166 -4.73 28.70 2.54
C LEU A 166 -3.58 28.21 3.42
N GLU A 167 -2.35 28.60 3.12
CA GLU A 167 -1.17 28.24 3.89
C GLU A 167 -1.23 28.88 5.29
N GLY A 168 -1.05 28.08 6.34
CA GLY A 168 -1.13 28.53 7.74
C GLY A 168 -2.54 28.74 8.30
N LEU A 169 -3.61 28.72 7.48
CA LEU A 169 -4.99 28.95 7.96
C LEU A 169 -5.59 27.77 8.75
N GLY A 170 -4.96 26.59 8.71
CA GLY A 170 -5.45 25.42 9.44
C GLY A 170 -6.83 24.93 9.00
N LEU A 171 -7.34 25.41 7.86
CA LEU A 171 -8.62 25.03 7.26
C LEU A 171 -8.52 23.58 6.78
N ARG A 172 -8.73 22.64 7.69
CA ARG A 172 -9.00 21.24 7.34
C ARG A 172 -10.42 21.20 6.80
N ALA A 173 -10.59 20.75 5.56
CA ALA A 173 -11.90 20.24 5.17
C ALA A 173 -12.30 19.22 6.25
N PRO A 174 -13.51 19.29 6.84
CA PRO A 174 -14.00 18.15 7.60
C PRO A 174 -13.83 16.96 6.68
N LYS A 175 -13.23 15.86 7.18
CA LYS A 175 -13.17 14.60 6.44
C LYS A 175 -14.56 14.42 5.84
N GLY A 176 -14.67 14.59 4.52
CA GLY A 176 -15.94 14.42 3.86
C GLY A 176 -16.46 13.08 4.33
N GLU A 177 -17.75 13.01 4.67
CA GLU A 177 -18.43 11.74 4.84
C GLU A 177 -18.32 10.97 3.53
N ALA A 178 -17.15 10.35 3.29
CA ALA A 178 -17.01 9.21 2.44
C ALA A 178 -17.87 8.16 3.13
N ARG A 179 -19.12 8.07 2.68
CA ARG A 179 -20.03 6.97 2.97
C ARG A 179 -19.22 5.67 2.85
N GLY A 180 -18.76 5.13 3.98
CA GLY A 180 -18.05 3.85 4.04
C GLY A 180 -16.58 3.84 4.48
N SER A 181 -15.94 4.94 4.89
CA SER A 181 -14.62 4.83 5.57
C SER A 181 -14.81 4.44 7.05
N ALA A 182 -15.26 3.20 7.28
CA ALA A 182 -15.04 2.57 8.58
C ALA A 182 -13.54 2.59 8.84
N LEU A 183 -13.12 3.02 10.04
CA LEU A 183 -11.80 2.65 10.57
C LEU A 183 -11.59 1.15 10.29
N PRO A 184 -10.38 0.70 9.88
CA PRO A 184 -10.16 -0.70 9.54
C PRO A 184 -10.73 -1.59 10.66
N PRO A 185 -11.49 -2.67 10.33
CA PRO A 185 -12.19 -3.49 11.33
C PRO A 185 -11.29 -3.99 12.48
N THR A 186 -10.00 -4.15 12.20
CA THR A 186 -8.95 -4.53 13.16
C THR A 186 -8.72 -3.49 14.27
N SER A 187 -8.98 -2.19 14.02
CA SER A 187 -8.86 -1.16 15.05
C SER A 187 -9.99 -1.24 16.08
N ALA A 188 -11.18 -1.71 15.70
CA ALA A 188 -12.34 -1.73 16.60
C ALA A 188 -12.19 -2.75 17.74
N LEU A 189 -11.78 -3.99 17.44
CA LEU A 189 -11.57 -5.03 18.45
C LEU A 189 -10.42 -4.69 19.40
N ARG A 190 -9.35 -4.13 18.84
CA ARG A 190 -8.20 -3.64 19.60
C ARG A 190 -8.59 -2.48 20.52
N ASP A 191 -9.28 -1.47 20.01
CA ASP A 191 -9.67 -0.30 20.79
C ASP A 191 -10.64 -0.71 21.91
N GLN A 192 -11.52 -1.69 21.66
CA GLN A 192 -12.36 -2.30 22.69
C GLN A 192 -11.53 -3.00 23.77
N LEU A 193 -10.57 -3.86 23.38
CA LEU A 193 -9.67 -4.53 24.32
C LEU A 193 -8.90 -3.52 25.19
N LEU A 194 -8.35 -2.48 24.58
CA LEU A 194 -7.61 -1.44 25.30
C LEU A 194 -8.52 -0.67 26.26
N LEU A 195 -9.76 -0.36 25.86
CA LEU A 195 -10.73 0.30 26.71
C LEU A 195 -11.11 -0.56 27.93
N GLU A 196 -11.39 -1.86 27.73
CA GLU A 196 -11.71 -2.81 28.80
C GLU A 196 -10.56 -2.89 29.82
N LYS A 197 -9.31 -3.02 29.34
CA LYS A 197 -8.12 -3.06 30.20
C LYS A 197 -7.93 -1.74 30.95
N LEU A 198 -8.14 -0.60 30.28
CA LEU A 198 -8.02 0.73 30.86
C LEU A 198 -9.07 0.98 31.95
N GLU A 199 -10.31 0.56 31.73
CA GLU A 199 -11.40 0.64 32.71
C GLU A 199 -11.05 -0.13 34.00
N VAL A 200 -10.54 -1.36 33.88
CA VAL A 200 -10.10 -2.17 35.02
C VAL A 200 -8.95 -1.50 35.76
N ALA A 201 -7.96 -0.98 35.03
CA ALA A 201 -6.82 -0.30 35.62
C ALA A 201 -7.24 0.96 36.41
N TRP A 202 -8.12 1.79 35.85
CA TRP A 202 -8.62 2.98 36.55
C TRP A 202 -9.44 2.64 37.79
N ARG A 203 -10.27 1.60 37.75
CA ARG A 203 -11.07 1.16 38.92
C ARG A 203 -10.20 0.63 40.06
N SER A 204 -9.12 -0.07 39.72
CA SER A 204 -8.21 -0.68 40.70
C SER A 204 -7.09 0.27 41.16
N GLY A 205 -6.93 1.43 40.50
CA GLY A 205 -5.78 2.31 40.72
C GLY A 205 -4.46 1.72 40.23
N ALA A 206 -4.51 0.72 39.34
CA ALA A 206 -3.31 0.10 38.80
C ALA A 206 -2.63 1.00 37.76
N ASN A 207 -1.31 1.16 37.89
CA ASN A 207 -0.48 1.92 36.96
C ASN A 207 0.15 1.06 35.85
N VAL A 208 -0.23 -0.23 35.77
CA VAL A 208 0.26 -1.17 34.77
C VAL A 208 -0.91 -1.98 34.21
N ILE A 209 -0.93 -2.14 32.89
CA ILE A 209 -1.80 -3.04 32.14
C ILE A 209 -0.93 -4.10 31.50
N ASP A 210 -1.28 -5.37 31.72
CA ASP A 210 -0.62 -6.50 31.06
C ASP A 210 -1.47 -7.03 29.90
N ILE A 211 -0.83 -7.19 28.75
CA ILE A 211 -1.38 -7.83 27.54
C ILE A 211 -0.83 -9.25 27.47
N GLY A 212 -1.71 -10.23 27.69
CA GLY A 212 -1.40 -11.65 27.67
C GLY A 212 -1.74 -12.32 26.35
N ASP A 213 -1.36 -13.59 26.20
CA ASP A 213 -1.60 -14.35 24.97
C ASP A 213 -3.10 -14.52 24.67
N ASP A 214 -3.93 -14.68 25.71
CA ASP A 214 -5.40 -14.77 25.59
C ASP A 214 -6.02 -13.50 24.97
N ASP A 215 -5.45 -12.33 25.27
CA ASP A 215 -5.92 -11.06 24.69
C ASP A 215 -5.65 -11.04 23.17
N LEU A 216 -4.55 -11.64 22.73
CA LEU A 216 -4.15 -11.67 21.32
C LEU A 216 -4.92 -12.70 20.50
N LEU A 217 -5.61 -13.65 21.13
CA LEU A 217 -6.54 -14.56 20.47
C LEU A 217 -7.85 -13.85 20.11
N ARG A 218 -8.17 -12.73 20.77
CA ARG A 218 -9.36 -11.91 20.52
C ARG A 218 -9.19 -10.97 19.32
N LEU A 219 -7.96 -10.79 18.83
CA LEU A 219 -7.65 -9.91 17.71
C LEU A 219 -7.78 -10.66 16.38
N ASP A 220 -8.43 -10.05 15.39
CA ASP A 220 -8.43 -10.58 14.02
C ASP A 220 -7.03 -10.41 13.41
N ARG A 221 -6.35 -11.54 13.18
CA ARG A 221 -5.02 -11.59 12.57
C ARG A 221 -5.07 -11.89 11.08
N ALA A 222 -6.22 -12.29 10.52
CA ALA A 222 -6.31 -12.73 9.14
C ALA A 222 -6.09 -11.57 8.14
N SER A 223 -6.34 -10.35 8.59
CA SER A 223 -6.23 -9.11 7.80
C SER A 223 -4.93 -8.33 8.02
N ILE A 224 -4.01 -8.81 8.87
CA ILE A 224 -2.73 -8.14 9.14
C ILE A 224 -1.72 -8.58 8.07
N PRO A 225 -1.11 -7.65 7.30
CA PRO A 225 -0.02 -7.95 6.38
C PRO A 225 1.11 -8.69 7.10
N ARG A 226 1.90 -9.50 6.41
CA ARG A 226 3.02 -10.23 7.07
C ARG A 226 4.15 -9.28 7.50
N LEU A 227 4.99 -9.72 8.44
CA LEU A 227 6.27 -9.05 8.70
C LEU A 227 7.20 -9.08 7.48
N PRO A 228 8.01 -8.01 7.27
CA PRO A 228 8.99 -7.93 6.18
C PRO A 228 10.15 -8.92 6.39
N ASP A 229 10.90 -9.21 5.33
CA ASP A 229 12.03 -10.15 5.37
C ASP A 229 13.23 -9.62 6.17
N SER A 230 13.32 -8.31 6.34
CA SER A 230 14.33 -7.61 7.12
C SER A 230 13.69 -6.41 7.84
N LEU A 231 13.94 -6.29 9.13
CA LEU A 231 13.49 -5.19 9.99
C LEU A 231 14.49 -4.92 11.11
N ALA A 232 14.40 -3.75 11.74
CA ALA A 232 15.14 -3.44 12.95
C ALA A 232 14.18 -3.05 14.08
N ALA A 233 14.46 -3.53 15.29
CA ALA A 233 13.78 -3.12 16.51
C ALA A 233 14.64 -2.10 17.26
N LEU A 234 14.04 -0.98 17.67
CA LEU A 234 14.66 -0.01 18.57
C LEU A 234 14.19 -0.32 20.00
N VAL A 235 15.14 -0.64 20.87
CA VAL A 235 14.85 -1.07 22.25
C VAL A 235 15.71 -0.34 23.27
N SER A 236 15.16 -0.13 24.46
CA SER A 236 15.93 0.20 25.67
C SER A 236 15.87 -0.96 26.67
N LEU A 237 16.89 -1.07 27.50
CA LEU A 237 16.97 -2.07 28.56
C LEU A 237 16.91 -1.39 29.93
N HIS A 238 16.09 -1.93 30.82
CA HIS A 238 15.89 -1.40 32.17
C HIS A 238 15.87 -2.52 33.20
N ARG A 239 16.30 -2.23 34.43
CA ARG A 239 16.18 -3.15 35.56
C ARG A 239 15.04 -2.75 36.50
N LEU A 240 13.87 -3.36 36.32
CA LEU A 240 12.69 -3.08 37.15
C LEU A 240 12.49 -4.17 38.19
N ALA A 241 12.36 -3.79 39.47
CA ALA A 241 12.23 -4.72 40.59
C ALA A 241 13.28 -5.85 40.57
N GLY A 242 14.53 -5.51 40.20
CA GLY A 242 15.66 -6.45 40.10
C GLY A 242 15.70 -7.30 38.82
N ARG A 243 14.65 -7.29 37.99
CA ARG A 243 14.55 -8.08 36.74
C ARG A 243 14.89 -7.22 35.53
N MET A 244 15.51 -7.82 34.51
CA MET A 244 15.75 -7.14 33.24
C MET A 244 14.45 -7.07 32.43
N CYS A 245 14.11 -5.87 31.97
CA CYS A 245 12.95 -5.57 31.15
C CYS A 245 13.40 -4.93 29.84
N VAL A 246 12.72 -5.30 28.76
CA VAL A 246 12.96 -4.78 27.42
C VAL A 246 11.85 -3.78 27.10
N HIS A 247 12.21 -2.52 26.93
CA HIS A 247 11.31 -1.50 26.40
C HIS A 247 11.44 -1.47 24.89
N LEU A 248 10.41 -1.95 24.20
CA LEU A 248 10.35 -1.96 22.74
C LEU A 248 9.62 -0.70 22.28
N HIS A 249 10.38 0.31 21.85
CA HIS A 249 9.84 1.59 21.38
C HIS A 249 9.04 1.39 20.09
N HIS A 250 9.70 0.80 19.10
CA HIS A 250 9.11 0.43 17.83
C HIS A 250 10.02 -0.55 17.07
N TRP A 251 9.50 -1.09 15.98
CA TRP A 251 10.30 -1.70 14.93
C TRP A 251 9.91 -1.14 13.56
N ALA A 252 10.85 -1.13 12.63
CA ALA A 252 10.64 -0.61 11.28
C ALA A 252 11.33 -1.48 10.21
N GLY A 253 10.70 -1.54 9.04
CA GLY A 253 11.22 -2.24 7.87
C GLY A 253 10.27 -2.13 6.67
N PRO A 254 10.57 -2.75 5.53
CA PRO A 254 11.92 -3.09 5.11
C PRO A 254 12.76 -1.81 4.86
N SER A 255 14.09 -1.83 4.99
CA SER A 255 14.93 -2.90 5.55
C SER A 255 15.39 -2.56 6.98
N ALA A 256 16.10 -3.48 7.64
CA ALA A 256 16.75 -3.22 8.92
C ALA A 256 17.80 -2.09 8.86
N ALA A 257 18.28 -1.73 7.67
CA ALA A 257 19.31 -0.70 7.50
C ALA A 257 18.79 0.73 7.72
N ARG A 258 17.48 0.97 7.82
CA ARG A 258 16.89 2.33 7.93
C ARG A 258 17.51 3.16 9.06
N LEU A 259 17.72 2.55 10.23
CA LEU A 259 18.31 3.23 11.40
C LEU A 259 19.84 3.11 11.47
N LEU A 260 20.46 2.32 10.59
CA LEU A 260 21.90 2.03 10.61
C LEU A 260 22.67 2.74 9.49
N GLY A 261 22.02 3.07 8.37
CA GLY A 261 22.70 3.52 7.14
C GLY A 261 23.57 4.75 7.33
N ARG A 262 23.10 5.76 8.10
CA ARG A 262 23.89 6.95 8.39
C ARG A 262 25.16 6.64 9.18
N PHE A 263 25.05 5.80 10.20
CA PHE A 263 26.18 5.44 11.06
C PHE A 263 27.18 4.53 10.36
N ALA A 264 26.73 3.76 9.35
CA ALA A 264 27.61 2.96 8.50
C ALA A 264 28.63 3.78 7.70
N ALA A 265 28.44 5.10 7.54
CA ALA A 265 29.42 5.95 6.85
C ALA A 265 30.73 6.11 7.64
N TRP A 266 30.68 5.91 8.97
CA TRP A 266 31.78 6.23 9.89
C TRP A 266 32.53 5.00 10.40
N ASP A 267 31.94 3.81 10.30
CA ASP A 267 32.54 2.56 10.75
C ASP A 267 32.48 1.51 9.63
N VAL A 268 33.65 1.15 9.11
CA VAL A 268 33.79 0.18 8.01
C VAL A 268 33.26 -1.21 8.41
N GLY A 269 33.48 -1.63 9.66
CA GLY A 269 32.97 -2.90 10.17
C GLY A 269 31.45 -2.92 10.25
N LEU A 270 30.83 -1.81 10.69
CA LEU A 270 29.38 -1.63 10.65
C LEU A 270 28.86 -1.61 9.21
N ALA A 271 29.53 -0.89 8.29
CA ALA A 271 29.16 -0.84 6.89
C ALA A 271 29.14 -2.24 6.26
N ASP A 272 30.16 -3.05 6.51
CA ASP A 272 30.25 -4.41 6.01
C ASP A 272 29.19 -5.33 6.63
N ALA A 273 28.91 -5.19 7.93
CA ALA A 273 27.83 -5.91 8.60
C ALA A 273 26.45 -5.55 8.02
N VAL A 274 26.19 -4.26 7.76
CA VAL A 274 24.96 -3.78 7.12
C VAL A 274 24.85 -4.31 5.70
N ARG A 275 25.91 -4.23 4.88
CA ARG A 275 25.93 -4.81 3.52
C ARG A 275 25.63 -6.31 3.55
N ALA A 276 26.28 -7.07 4.43
CA ALA A 276 26.03 -8.50 4.58
C ALA A 276 24.58 -8.81 5.01
N HIS A 277 23.97 -7.95 5.83
CA HIS A 277 22.55 -8.05 6.16
C HIS A 277 21.66 -7.80 4.94
N LEU A 278 21.93 -6.77 4.14
CA LEU A 278 21.15 -6.45 2.96
C LEU A 278 21.28 -7.50 1.85
N ARG A 279 22.45 -8.13 1.69
CA ARG A 279 22.63 -9.27 0.75
C ARG A 279 21.78 -10.48 1.14
N ARG A 280 21.59 -10.73 2.44
CA ARG A 280 20.66 -11.77 2.90
C ARG A 280 19.20 -11.45 2.58
N GLU A 281 18.80 -10.17 2.67
CA GLU A 281 17.46 -9.74 2.23
C GLU A 281 17.28 -9.94 0.71
N GLU A 282 18.28 -9.58 -0.10
CA GLU A 282 18.21 -9.74 -1.56
C GLU A 282 18.09 -11.19 -2.01
N ALA A 283 18.68 -12.13 -1.25
CA ALA A 283 18.63 -13.56 -1.54
C ALA A 283 17.20 -14.15 -1.50
N PHE A 284 16.24 -13.47 -0.86
CA PHE A 284 14.83 -13.90 -0.88
C PHE A 284 14.17 -13.75 -2.25
N HIS A 285 14.67 -12.84 -3.10
CA HIS A 285 14.11 -12.58 -4.43
C HIS A 285 15.23 -12.42 -5.48
N PRO A 286 15.90 -13.52 -5.88
CA PRO A 286 17.05 -13.47 -6.80
C PRO A 286 16.70 -12.99 -8.22
N ASP A 287 15.43 -13.08 -8.60
CA ASP A 287 14.93 -12.65 -9.90
C ASP A 287 14.58 -11.15 -9.95
N ALA A 288 14.60 -10.48 -8.80
CA ALA A 288 14.36 -9.03 -8.66
C ALA A 288 15.66 -8.29 -8.31
N ILE A 289 15.70 -7.00 -8.64
CA ILE A 289 16.80 -6.10 -8.27
C ILE A 289 16.31 -5.19 -7.15
N TYR A 290 17.02 -5.21 -6.03
CA TYR A 290 16.83 -4.22 -4.97
C TYR A 290 17.60 -2.97 -5.33
N ALA A 291 16.89 -1.86 -5.50
CA ALA A 291 17.49 -0.59 -5.84
C ALA A 291 17.24 0.43 -4.73
N GLU A 292 18.29 1.10 -4.31
CA GLU A 292 18.23 2.10 -3.25
C GLU A 292 17.76 3.45 -3.82
N VAL A 293 16.76 4.07 -3.18
CA VAL A 293 16.23 5.35 -3.63
C VAL A 293 17.13 6.49 -3.14
N VAL A 294 17.59 7.32 -4.08
CA VAL A 294 18.46 8.48 -3.84
C VAL A 294 17.74 9.73 -4.32
N HIS A 295 17.35 10.58 -3.37
CA HIS A 295 16.61 11.80 -3.62
C HIS A 295 17.04 12.85 -2.60
N MET A 296 17.39 14.05 -3.06
CA MET A 296 17.67 15.20 -2.21
C MET A 296 16.38 15.97 -1.96
N PRO A 297 15.85 16.00 -0.72
CA PRO A 297 14.68 16.80 -0.39
C PRO A 297 15.04 18.30 -0.33
N ASP A 298 14.07 19.16 -0.62
CA ASP A 298 14.24 20.63 -0.60
C ASP A 298 14.66 21.20 0.77
N ALA A 299 14.42 20.46 1.86
CA ALA A 299 14.74 20.88 3.22
C ALA A 299 16.21 20.57 3.57
N SER A 300 17.02 21.63 3.74
CA SER A 300 18.47 21.57 3.98
C SER A 300 18.91 20.65 5.13
N ARG A 301 18.14 20.57 6.22
CA ARG A 301 18.47 19.71 7.38
C ARG A 301 18.20 18.21 7.15
N ALA A 302 17.25 17.88 6.28
CA ALA A 302 16.94 16.47 6.00
C ALA A 302 18.09 15.78 5.25
N ALA A 303 18.88 16.52 4.48
CA ALA A 303 20.05 16.01 3.76
C ALA A 303 21.06 15.31 4.68
N ASN A 304 21.31 15.85 5.88
CA ASN A 304 22.26 15.27 6.86
C ASN A 304 21.80 13.90 7.38
N VAL A 305 20.51 13.59 7.32
CA VAL A 305 19.96 12.28 7.72
C VAL A 305 20.10 11.23 6.61
N LEU A 306 20.27 11.68 5.36
CA LEU A 306 20.31 10.83 4.18
C LEU A 306 21.71 10.32 3.83
N LEU A 307 22.76 11.00 4.29
CA LEU A 307 24.16 10.62 4.03
C LEU A 307 24.44 9.20 4.53
N ARG A 308 24.99 8.34 3.66
CA ARG A 308 25.31 6.94 3.94
C ARG A 308 26.31 6.38 2.91
N PRO A 309 26.99 5.26 3.17
CA PRO A 309 27.83 4.63 2.14
C PRO A 309 26.96 3.98 1.06
N VAL A 310 27.56 3.57 -0.05
CA VAL A 310 26.89 2.71 -1.03
C VAL A 310 26.66 1.34 -0.38
N LEU A 311 25.38 0.98 -0.21
CA LEU A 311 24.95 -0.24 0.47
C LEU A 311 24.42 -1.30 -0.50
N ARG A 312 23.97 -0.92 -1.69
CA ARG A 312 23.41 -1.83 -2.72
C ARG A 312 24.12 -1.68 -4.06
N GLY A 313 23.89 -2.64 -4.95
CA GLY A 313 24.49 -2.64 -6.29
C GLY A 313 23.77 -1.75 -7.30
N HIS A 314 22.55 -1.30 -6.98
CA HIS A 314 21.75 -0.44 -7.84
C HIS A 314 21.10 0.69 -7.04
N GLU A 315 20.97 1.85 -7.66
CA GLU A 315 20.30 3.02 -7.09
C GLU A 315 19.29 3.61 -8.09
N ILE A 316 18.16 4.09 -7.60
CA ILE A 316 17.20 4.91 -8.35
C ILE A 316 17.46 6.35 -7.92
N ALA A 317 18.12 7.13 -8.78
CA ALA A 317 18.43 8.53 -8.49
C ALA A 317 17.61 9.47 -9.39
N PHE A 318 17.02 10.49 -8.77
CA PHE A 318 16.33 11.60 -9.43
C PHE A 318 16.33 12.80 -8.49
N CYS A 319 16.69 13.99 -8.99
CA CYS A 319 16.89 15.18 -8.15
C CYS A 319 17.91 14.86 -7.03
N GLY A 320 19.09 14.36 -7.41
CA GLY A 320 20.13 13.92 -6.49
C GLY A 320 21.16 12.98 -7.12
N ARG A 321 22.41 13.06 -6.63
CA ARG A 321 23.55 12.31 -7.19
C ARG A 321 23.75 10.96 -6.51
N SER A 322 23.82 9.93 -7.34
CA SER A 322 24.11 8.54 -6.99
C SER A 322 25.61 8.31 -6.71
N GLY A 323 25.91 7.39 -5.81
CA GLY A 323 27.26 6.92 -5.51
C GLY A 323 27.67 5.65 -6.27
N VAL A 324 26.75 5.01 -7.02
CA VAL A 324 27.07 3.84 -7.85
C VAL A 324 27.57 4.24 -9.23
N ALA A 325 28.34 3.36 -9.88
CA ALA A 325 28.73 3.52 -11.27
C ALA A 325 27.51 3.43 -12.21
N ASP A 326 27.60 4.03 -13.41
CA ASP A 326 26.50 4.14 -14.39
C ASP A 326 25.76 2.82 -14.68
N GLY A 327 26.44 1.68 -14.66
CA GLY A 327 25.82 0.37 -14.87
C GLY A 327 24.75 0.01 -13.82
N GLY A 328 24.94 0.47 -12.58
CA GLY A 328 24.03 0.27 -11.45
C GLY A 328 22.95 1.34 -11.31
N LEU A 329 23.04 2.45 -12.06
CA LEU A 329 22.03 3.52 -12.01
C LEU A 329 20.75 3.12 -12.76
N VAL A 330 19.61 3.28 -12.10
CA VAL A 330 18.28 3.04 -12.67
C VAL A 330 17.54 4.37 -12.76
N SER A 331 17.45 4.92 -13.98
CA SER A 331 16.67 6.14 -14.23
C SER A 331 15.18 5.89 -14.00
N VAL A 332 14.46 6.89 -13.48
CA VAL A 332 13.00 6.86 -13.36
C VAL A 332 12.29 6.73 -14.72
N ASP A 333 12.90 7.20 -15.80
CA ASP A 333 12.37 7.06 -17.17
C ASP A 333 12.45 5.61 -17.67
N ASP A 334 13.39 4.82 -17.15
CA ASP A 334 13.53 3.41 -17.49
C ASP A 334 12.48 2.53 -16.80
N LEU A 335 11.81 3.07 -15.78
CA LEU A 335 10.86 2.34 -14.96
C LEU A 335 9.46 2.32 -15.57
N THR A 336 8.85 1.15 -15.56
CA THR A 336 7.45 0.90 -15.89
C THR A 336 6.71 0.31 -14.70
N VAL A 337 5.43 0.61 -14.60
CA VAL A 337 4.52 0.16 -13.55
C VAL A 337 3.37 -0.63 -14.16
N SER A 338 2.97 -1.72 -13.50
CA SER A 338 1.79 -2.51 -13.81
C SER A 338 1.17 -3.03 -12.51
N VAL A 339 -0.08 -3.49 -12.56
CA VAL A 339 -0.75 -4.13 -11.41
C VAL A 339 -1.10 -5.57 -11.77
N ALA A 340 -0.60 -6.52 -10.97
CA ALA A 340 -0.87 -7.95 -11.10
C ALA A 340 -1.54 -8.45 -9.81
N GLY A 341 -2.85 -8.67 -9.86
CA GLY A 341 -3.64 -8.93 -8.66
C GLY A 341 -3.59 -7.71 -7.72
N GLU A 342 -3.22 -7.92 -6.46
CA GLU A 342 -3.05 -6.85 -5.46
C GLU A 342 -1.64 -6.23 -5.46
N ARG A 343 -0.76 -6.61 -6.39
CA ARG A 343 0.64 -6.19 -6.37
C ARG A 343 0.95 -5.21 -7.49
N ILE A 344 1.44 -4.03 -7.13
CA ILE A 344 2.12 -3.11 -8.04
C ILE A 344 3.50 -3.69 -8.35
N VAL A 345 3.80 -3.82 -9.64
CA VAL A 345 5.07 -4.33 -10.15
C VAL A 345 5.79 -3.21 -10.86
N LEU A 346 6.98 -2.88 -10.37
CA LEU A 346 7.90 -1.94 -10.98
C LEU A 346 8.96 -2.72 -11.76
N ARG A 347 9.16 -2.42 -13.04
CA ARG A 347 10.12 -3.12 -13.91
C ARG A 347 11.05 -2.11 -14.59
N SER A 348 12.30 -2.50 -14.81
CA SER A 348 13.24 -1.74 -15.65
C SER A 348 13.16 -2.25 -17.09
N ARG A 349 12.98 -1.33 -18.06
CA ARG A 349 13.00 -1.68 -19.49
C ARG A 349 14.38 -2.10 -19.95
N ARG A 350 15.44 -1.48 -19.43
CA ARG A 350 16.83 -1.83 -19.74
C ARG A 350 17.25 -3.19 -19.17
N LEU A 351 16.93 -3.45 -17.91
CA LEU A 351 17.38 -4.65 -17.18
C LEU A 351 16.42 -5.83 -17.33
N GLN A 352 15.19 -5.59 -17.80
CA GLN A 352 14.13 -6.59 -17.96
C GLN A 352 13.80 -7.36 -16.66
N LYS A 353 14.06 -6.73 -15.51
CA LYS A 353 13.84 -7.27 -14.17
C LYS A 353 12.92 -6.37 -13.34
N GLU A 354 12.24 -7.00 -12.39
CA GLU A 354 11.50 -6.28 -11.35
C GLU A 354 12.48 -5.45 -10.51
N ILE A 355 12.12 -4.21 -10.23
CA ILE A 355 12.86 -3.29 -9.35
C ILE A 355 12.10 -3.18 -8.03
N ARG A 356 12.77 -3.45 -6.92
CA ARG A 356 12.25 -3.30 -5.56
C ARG A 356 12.92 -2.10 -4.89
N PRO A 357 12.23 -0.96 -4.76
CA PRO A 357 12.81 0.22 -4.13
C PRO A 357 13.04 -0.02 -2.63
N ARG A 358 14.13 0.54 -2.10
CA ARG A 358 14.48 0.50 -0.68
C ARG A 358 15.05 1.83 -0.20
N LEU A 359 14.71 2.20 1.03
CA LEU A 359 15.38 3.25 1.78
C LEU A 359 16.25 2.63 2.88
N ALA A 360 17.54 2.98 2.92
CA ALA A 360 18.42 2.68 4.04
C ALA A 360 18.69 3.93 4.90
N SER A 361 17.70 4.81 5.03
CA SER A 361 17.75 6.01 5.86
C SER A 361 16.51 6.13 6.76
N ALA A 362 16.65 6.91 7.82
CA ALA A 362 15.58 7.20 8.78
C ALA A 362 14.68 8.36 8.32
N HIS A 363 14.66 8.67 7.03
CA HIS A 363 13.88 9.78 6.50
C HIS A 363 12.38 9.54 6.61
N ASN A 364 11.67 10.53 7.13
CA ASN A 364 10.21 10.53 7.12
C ASN A 364 9.69 11.07 5.78
N PHE A 365 9.17 10.16 4.95
CA PHE A 365 8.64 10.47 3.62
C PHE A 365 7.14 10.75 3.59
N ALA A 366 6.46 10.79 4.75
CA ALA A 366 5.03 11.13 4.84
C ALA A 366 4.75 12.63 4.69
N GLY A 367 5.77 13.48 4.86
CA GLY A 367 5.64 14.93 4.69
C GLY A 367 5.50 15.39 3.24
N ARG A 368 5.50 16.71 3.01
CA ARG A 368 5.49 17.31 1.67
C ARG A 368 6.79 16.93 0.94
N GLN A 369 6.68 15.99 0.01
CA GLN A 369 7.78 15.42 -0.78
C GLN A 369 7.33 15.26 -2.23
N MET A 370 8.27 15.05 -3.15
CA MET A 370 7.94 14.74 -4.54
C MET A 370 7.12 13.44 -4.65
N THR A 371 6.12 13.45 -5.52
CA THR A 371 5.18 12.34 -5.75
C THR A 371 5.88 11.01 -6.04
N ILE A 372 6.91 11.03 -6.90
CA ILE A 372 7.70 9.83 -7.26
C ILE A 372 8.45 9.29 -6.04
N TYR A 373 9.09 10.14 -5.23
CA TYR A 373 9.80 9.71 -4.04
C TYR A 373 8.87 9.04 -3.03
N ARG A 374 7.73 9.68 -2.75
CA ARG A 374 6.72 9.14 -1.84
C ARG A 374 6.16 7.82 -2.36
N PHE A 375 5.87 7.72 -3.66
CA PHE A 375 5.39 6.48 -4.28
C PHE A 375 6.40 5.35 -4.11
N LEU A 376 7.68 5.56 -4.45
CA LEU A 376 8.73 4.54 -4.31
C LEU A 376 8.95 4.15 -2.84
N ALA A 377 8.87 5.12 -1.92
CA ALA A 377 8.99 4.90 -0.49
C ALA A 377 7.80 4.10 0.08
N ASN A 378 6.57 4.36 -0.36
CA ASN A 378 5.40 3.56 0.01
C ASN A 378 5.42 2.17 -0.64
N LEU A 379 5.92 2.06 -1.88
CA LEU A 379 6.02 0.79 -2.60
C LEU A 379 6.89 -0.24 -1.87
N GLN A 380 7.89 0.20 -1.11
CA GLN A 380 8.72 -0.71 -0.30
C GLN A 380 7.93 -1.45 0.79
N GLN A 381 6.80 -0.87 1.25
CA GLN A 381 5.92 -1.44 2.29
C GLN A 381 4.80 -2.32 1.71
N GLN A 382 4.73 -2.49 0.39
CA GLN A 382 3.70 -3.30 -0.23
C GLN A 382 3.70 -4.75 0.27
N GLY A 383 2.52 -5.22 0.69
CA GLY A 383 2.31 -6.61 1.12
C GLY A 383 2.96 -6.97 2.46
N VAL A 384 3.50 -6.00 3.20
CA VAL A 384 4.15 -6.20 4.50
C VAL A 384 3.78 -5.10 5.48
N ALA A 385 3.86 -5.39 6.78
CA ALA A 385 3.73 -4.36 7.81
C ALA A 385 5.04 -3.56 7.89
N GLY A 386 4.99 -2.27 7.51
CA GLY A 386 6.19 -1.45 7.39
C GLY A 386 6.73 -0.88 8.71
N HIS A 387 5.91 -0.91 9.76
CA HIS A 387 6.29 -0.45 11.08
C HIS A 387 5.41 -1.11 12.14
N GLY A 388 5.91 -1.16 13.37
CA GLY A 388 5.15 -1.57 14.53
C GLY A 388 5.50 -0.72 15.74
N HIS A 389 4.49 -0.14 16.36
CA HIS A 389 4.57 0.63 17.59
C HIS A 389 3.26 0.49 18.37
N PHE A 390 3.31 0.70 19.68
CA PHE A 390 2.09 0.77 20.48
C PHE A 390 1.44 2.16 20.32
N SER A 391 0.12 2.21 20.22
CA SER A 391 -0.64 3.47 20.15
C SER A 391 -1.92 3.38 20.95
N TRP A 392 -2.21 4.37 21.80
CA TRP A 392 -3.50 4.45 22.48
C TRP A 392 -4.65 4.86 21.55
N GLY A 393 -4.37 5.22 20.29
CA GLY A 393 -5.38 5.61 19.31
C GLY A 393 -6.29 6.72 19.86
N SER A 394 -7.61 6.52 19.75
CA SER A 394 -8.63 7.45 20.26
C SER A 394 -8.55 7.67 21.79
N LEU A 395 -7.90 6.78 22.54
CA LEU A 395 -7.74 6.89 24.00
C LEU A 395 -6.54 7.77 24.40
N ALA A 396 -5.70 8.21 23.45
CA ALA A 396 -4.50 8.99 23.74
C ALA A 396 -4.75 10.32 24.47
N GLY A 397 -5.98 10.86 24.39
CA GLY A 397 -6.39 12.08 25.08
C GLY A 397 -6.75 11.89 26.56
N ALA A 398 -6.68 10.67 27.10
CA ALA A 398 -7.00 10.43 28.50
C ALA A 398 -6.01 11.09 29.46
N ARG A 399 -6.48 11.46 30.66
CA ARG A 399 -5.68 12.17 31.67
C ARG A 399 -4.50 11.35 32.21
N ALA A 400 -4.68 10.04 32.34
CA ALA A 400 -3.67 9.12 32.82
C ALA A 400 -3.83 7.79 32.10
N LEU A 401 -2.75 7.31 31.51
CA LEU A 401 -2.66 6.06 30.78
C LEU A 401 -1.59 5.20 31.48
N PRO A 402 -1.97 4.02 32.00
CA PRO A 402 -1.03 3.10 32.64
C PRO A 402 0.09 2.65 31.70
N ARG A 403 1.20 2.18 32.28
CA ARG A 403 2.25 1.48 31.52
C ARG A 403 1.65 0.22 30.91
N VAL A 404 2.00 -0.11 29.68
CA VAL A 404 1.56 -1.33 29.00
C VAL A 404 2.71 -2.32 28.96
N THR A 405 2.49 -3.51 29.50
CA THR A 405 3.48 -4.58 29.56
C THR A 405 2.95 -5.86 28.92
N SER A 406 3.88 -6.77 28.63
CA SER A 406 3.59 -8.19 28.46
C SER A 406 4.76 -8.95 29.06
N GLY A 407 4.60 -9.57 30.21
CA GLY A 407 5.72 -10.25 30.90
C GLY A 407 6.90 -9.31 31.17
N ARG A 408 8.06 -9.53 30.52
CA ARG A 408 9.26 -8.67 30.65
C ARG A 408 9.31 -7.51 29.64
N LEU A 409 8.36 -7.44 28.71
CA LEU A 409 8.27 -6.37 27.72
C LEU A 409 7.53 -5.17 28.29
N ILE A 410 8.06 -3.98 28.01
CA ILE A 410 7.37 -2.71 28.12
C ILE A 410 7.04 -2.30 26.68
N LEU A 411 5.76 -2.16 26.37
CA LEU A 411 5.26 -1.75 25.05
C LEU A 411 4.96 -0.26 24.99
N ALA A 412 4.58 0.33 26.13
CA ALA A 412 4.41 1.76 26.28
C ALA A 412 4.65 2.17 27.74
N PRO A 413 5.38 3.27 28.00
CA PRO A 413 5.51 3.86 29.33
C PRO A 413 4.17 4.42 29.80
N ALA A 414 4.03 4.65 31.12
CA ALA A 414 2.87 5.38 31.62
C ALA A 414 2.87 6.82 31.07
N ARG A 415 1.69 7.36 30.77
CA ARG A 415 1.52 8.67 30.16
C ARG A 415 0.50 9.51 30.93
N PHE A 416 0.78 10.80 31.10
CA PHE A 416 -0.04 11.72 31.87
C PHE A 416 -0.26 13.01 31.09
N ALA A 417 -1.52 13.43 30.93
CA ALA A 417 -1.84 14.70 30.29
C ALA A 417 -1.97 15.82 31.34
N LEU A 418 -1.37 16.97 31.06
CA LEU A 418 -1.59 18.22 31.78
C LEU A 418 -2.63 19.08 31.04
N SER A 419 -3.62 19.59 31.75
CA SER A 419 -4.62 20.50 31.20
C SER A 419 -4.12 21.94 31.16
N ALA A 420 -4.77 22.78 30.33
CA ALA A 420 -4.53 24.23 30.29
C ALA A 420 -4.58 24.89 31.68
N SER A 421 -5.49 24.44 32.55
CA SER A 421 -5.60 24.95 33.92
C SER A 421 -4.38 24.61 34.77
N GLU A 422 -3.90 23.37 34.72
CA GLU A 422 -2.71 22.92 35.46
C GLU A 422 -1.46 23.66 34.99
N ILE A 423 -1.30 23.82 33.67
CA ILE A 423 -0.20 24.60 33.07
C ILE A 423 -0.27 26.06 33.52
N SER A 424 -1.44 26.69 33.46
CA SER A 424 -1.63 28.09 33.87
C SER A 424 -1.28 28.31 35.35
N THR A 425 -1.67 27.38 36.23
CA THR A 425 -1.29 27.41 37.64
C THR A 425 0.22 27.32 37.83
N LEU A 426 0.89 26.39 37.14
CA LEU A 426 2.34 26.22 37.20
C LEU A 426 3.09 27.48 36.71
N VAL A 427 2.66 28.07 35.58
CA VAL A 427 3.28 29.26 35.00
C VAL A 427 3.20 30.45 35.95
N LYS A 428 2.04 30.68 36.58
CA LYS A 428 1.80 31.84 37.46
C LYS A 428 2.40 31.70 38.87
N ALA A 429 2.62 30.47 39.33
CA ALA A 429 3.17 30.21 40.65
C ALA A 429 4.63 30.65 40.78
N SER A 430 5.02 31.12 41.99
CA SER A 430 6.42 31.32 42.34
C SER A 430 7.18 29.98 42.46
N PRO A 431 8.52 29.94 42.44
CA PRO A 431 9.28 28.68 42.48
C PRO A 431 8.91 27.74 43.64
N LEU A 432 8.71 28.28 44.86
CA LEU A 432 8.31 27.49 46.02
C LEU A 432 6.88 26.95 45.90
N GLU A 433 5.97 27.75 45.35
CA GLU A 433 4.58 27.33 45.09
C GLU A 433 4.51 26.27 44.00
N ARG A 434 5.34 26.38 42.95
CA ARG A 434 5.48 25.37 41.90
C ARG A 434 5.89 24.03 42.50
N MET A 435 6.94 24.00 43.33
CA MET A 435 7.39 22.76 43.98
C MET A 435 6.29 22.12 44.83
N ARG A 436 5.58 22.92 45.64
CA ARG A 436 4.45 22.42 46.45
C ARG A 436 3.31 21.87 45.60
N TYR A 437 2.99 22.56 44.50
CA TYR A 437 1.94 22.14 43.59
C TYR A 437 2.32 20.86 42.84
N VAL A 438 3.56 20.74 42.36
CA VAL A 438 4.07 19.52 41.72
C VAL A 438 4.09 18.35 42.71
N ALA A 439 4.54 18.55 43.95
CA ALA A 439 4.50 17.51 44.98
C ALA A 439 3.07 17.05 45.30
N LYS A 440 2.11 17.99 45.34
CA LYS A 440 0.69 17.70 45.48
C LYS A 440 0.18 16.88 44.29
N LEU A 441 0.42 17.35 43.07
CA LEU A 441 -0.01 16.70 41.83
C LEU A 441 0.56 15.27 41.73
N ARG A 442 1.82 15.10 42.13
CA ARG A 442 2.49 13.80 42.20
C ARG A 442 1.77 12.84 43.14
N THR A 443 1.40 13.32 44.32
CA THR A 443 0.71 12.50 45.33
C THR A 443 -0.72 12.16 44.89
N GLU A 444 -1.47 13.13 44.36
CA GLU A 444 -2.87 12.95 43.97
C GLU A 444 -3.02 12.07 42.71
N ARG A 445 -2.06 12.11 41.78
CA ARG A 445 -2.12 11.39 40.50
C ARG A 445 -1.16 10.21 40.40
N GLY A 446 -0.38 9.93 41.45
CA GLY A 446 0.59 8.84 41.47
C GLY A 446 1.72 9.01 40.43
N LEU A 447 2.20 10.24 40.22
CA LEU A 447 3.24 10.50 39.21
C LEU A 447 4.61 9.92 39.63
N PRO A 448 5.35 9.26 38.72
CA PRO A 448 6.75 8.93 38.92
C PRO A 448 7.61 10.16 39.19
N ARG A 449 8.76 9.99 39.85
CA ARG A 449 9.72 11.09 40.08
C ARG A 449 10.29 11.62 38.75
N TYR A 450 10.65 10.72 37.85
CA TYR A 450 11.24 11.05 36.56
C TYR A 450 10.19 10.94 35.46
N LEU A 451 9.91 12.06 34.81
CA LEU A 451 9.00 12.17 33.67
C LEU A 451 9.70 12.85 32.49
N GLY A 452 9.22 12.64 31.28
CA GLY A 452 9.65 13.34 30.08
C GLY A 452 8.50 14.15 29.52
N LEU A 453 8.71 15.44 29.23
CA LEU A 453 7.77 16.20 28.41
C LEU A 453 7.98 15.80 26.94
N GLU A 454 6.96 15.18 26.35
CA GLU A 454 6.95 14.73 24.96
C GLU A 454 6.57 15.90 24.04
N ASP A 455 7.41 16.15 23.03
CA ASP A 455 7.18 17.16 21.99
C ASP A 455 7.62 16.61 20.62
N GLY A 456 6.71 15.87 19.98
CA GLY A 456 7.05 15.07 18.79
C GLY A 456 8.10 14.01 19.13
N ASP A 457 9.20 14.01 18.39
CA ASP A 457 10.33 13.08 18.59
C ASP A 457 11.29 13.55 19.71
N ASN A 458 11.07 14.73 20.29
CA ASN A 458 11.90 15.25 21.37
C ASN A 458 11.28 14.94 22.73
N VAL A 459 12.12 14.58 23.69
CA VAL A 459 11.73 14.36 25.09
C VAL A 459 12.61 15.23 25.98
N LEU A 460 12.00 16.12 26.77
CA LEU A 460 12.69 16.89 27.81
C LEU A 460 12.59 16.12 29.14
N PRO A 461 13.69 15.58 29.69
CA PRO A 461 13.66 14.91 30.99
C PRO A 461 13.40 15.90 32.13
N VAL A 462 12.54 15.49 33.05
CA VAL A 462 12.11 16.27 34.22
C VAL A 462 12.23 15.41 35.46
N ASP A 463 13.09 15.83 36.39
CA ASP A 463 13.06 15.34 37.77
C ASP A 463 12.08 16.21 38.57
N LEU A 464 10.97 15.62 39.02
CA LEU A 464 9.93 16.33 39.79
C LEU A 464 10.40 16.71 41.22
N GLU A 465 11.61 16.35 41.62
CA GLU A 465 12.24 16.79 42.87
C GLU A 465 13.27 17.92 42.66
N SER A 466 13.60 18.27 41.42
CA SER A 466 14.53 19.35 41.08
C SER A 466 13.79 20.60 40.61
N SER A 467 14.01 21.72 41.31
CA SER A 467 13.41 23.01 40.95
C SER A 467 13.81 23.46 39.55
N LEU A 468 15.06 23.20 39.13
CA LEU A 468 15.58 23.60 37.83
C LEU A 468 14.83 22.93 36.68
N THR A 469 14.60 21.61 36.78
CA THR A 469 13.89 20.86 35.73
C THR A 469 12.40 21.13 35.73
N ILE A 470 11.81 21.43 36.90
CA ILE A 470 10.44 21.92 36.99
C ILE A 470 10.33 23.27 36.27
N ASP A 471 11.24 24.21 36.50
CA ASP A 471 11.21 25.51 35.83
C ASP A 471 11.39 25.37 34.30
N ALA A 472 12.23 24.44 33.86
CA ALA A 472 12.37 24.10 32.43
C ALA A 472 11.05 23.53 31.86
N LEU A 473 10.38 22.62 32.58
CA LEU A 473 9.06 22.09 32.21
C LEU A 473 8.04 23.23 32.07
N VAL A 474 7.99 24.15 33.04
CA VAL A 474 7.06 25.29 33.02
C VAL A 474 7.34 26.21 31.84
N GLY A 475 8.61 26.52 31.57
CA GLY A 475 9.03 27.31 30.42
C GLY A 475 8.62 26.66 29.09
N ALA A 476 8.86 25.35 28.94
CA ALA A 476 8.49 24.60 27.73
C ALA A 476 6.96 24.49 27.54
N CYS A 477 6.19 24.43 28.63
CA CYS A 477 4.73 24.36 28.59
C CYS A 477 4.04 25.73 28.42
N ALA A 478 4.74 26.84 28.60
CA ALA A 478 4.14 28.17 28.59
C ALA A 478 3.42 28.45 27.26
N GLY A 479 2.14 28.84 27.34
CA GLY A 479 1.30 29.12 26.17
C GLY A 479 0.64 27.90 25.52
N ARG A 480 0.94 26.66 25.98
CA ARG A 480 0.28 25.45 25.48
C ARG A 480 -1.08 25.23 26.15
N SER A 481 -2.06 24.70 25.41
CA SER A 481 -3.38 24.31 25.92
C SER A 481 -3.42 22.92 26.55
N ALA A 482 -2.40 22.10 26.27
CA ALA A 482 -2.18 20.79 26.88
C ALA A 482 -0.69 20.41 26.76
N ALA A 483 -0.24 19.51 27.63
CA ALA A 483 1.09 18.91 27.55
C ALA A 483 1.01 17.42 27.90
N THR A 484 1.88 16.61 27.29
CA THR A 484 1.96 15.16 27.54
C THR A 484 3.26 14.86 28.27
N LEU A 485 3.16 14.19 29.41
CA LEU A 485 4.28 13.66 30.16
C LEU A 485 4.33 12.14 30.02
N ILE A 486 5.51 11.57 29.81
CA ILE A 486 5.76 10.14 29.75
C ILE A 486 6.68 9.70 30.90
N GLU A 487 6.51 8.49 31.40
CA GLU A 487 7.38 7.91 32.41
C GLU A 487 8.81 7.69 31.87
N LEU A 488 9.82 8.06 32.68
CA LEU A 488 11.22 7.78 32.38
C LEU A 488 11.86 6.88 33.46
N PHE A 489 12.68 5.92 33.02
CA PHE A 489 13.40 4.97 33.88
C PHE A 489 14.82 5.46 34.16
N LEU A 490 14.93 6.52 34.97
CA LEU A 490 16.21 7.18 35.29
C LEU A 490 16.70 6.95 36.72
N GLU A 491 16.01 6.13 37.51
CA GLU A 491 16.51 5.73 38.82
C GLU A 491 17.79 4.90 38.66
N GLU A 492 18.79 5.10 39.52
CA GLU A 492 20.08 4.40 39.43
C GLU A 492 19.92 2.86 39.45
N SER A 493 18.91 2.37 40.19
CA SER A 493 18.53 0.96 40.26
C SER A 493 18.03 0.38 38.94
N THR A 494 17.52 1.23 38.04
CA THR A 494 16.93 0.87 36.75
C THR A 494 17.91 0.93 35.58
N LEU A 495 19.02 1.67 35.74
CA LEU A 495 20.04 1.84 34.71
C LEU A 495 20.90 0.58 34.56
N VAL A 496 21.19 0.21 33.30
CA VAL A 496 21.90 -1.02 32.94
C VAL A 496 23.32 -0.78 32.42
N GLY A 497 23.58 0.38 31.82
CA GLY A 497 24.90 0.75 31.32
C GLY A 497 25.77 1.33 32.43
N SER A 498 27.07 1.08 32.38
CA SER A 498 28.06 1.62 33.31
C SER A 498 29.33 2.03 32.58
N GLY A 499 29.94 3.14 32.99
CA GLY A 499 31.23 3.62 32.50
C GLY A 499 31.91 4.55 33.51
N GLU A 500 33.02 5.17 33.12
CA GLU A 500 33.80 6.04 34.01
C GLU A 500 32.98 7.23 34.55
N GLY A 501 32.03 7.75 33.76
CA GLY A 501 31.14 8.84 34.16
C GLY A 501 29.86 8.42 34.89
N GLY A 502 29.74 7.15 35.31
CA GLY A 502 28.60 6.65 36.10
C GLY A 502 27.72 5.64 35.36
N ARG A 503 26.41 5.71 35.58
CA ARG A 503 25.43 4.82 34.94
C ARG A 503 24.69 5.52 33.82
N TYR A 504 24.29 4.75 32.80
CA TYR A 504 23.70 5.26 31.57
C TYR A 504 22.44 4.49 31.19
N THR A 505 21.50 5.20 30.56
CA THR A 505 20.49 4.58 29.70
C THR A 505 21.15 4.11 28.41
N CYS A 506 20.60 3.07 27.78
CA CYS A 506 21.08 2.61 26.49
C CYS A 506 19.91 2.31 25.55
N GLU A 507 20.09 2.67 24.29
CA GLU A 507 19.23 2.28 23.18
C GLU A 507 20.01 1.38 22.24
N LEU A 508 19.35 0.33 21.76
CA LEU A 508 19.92 -0.67 20.87
C LEU A 508 19.05 -0.77 19.62
N VAL A 509 19.68 -0.75 18.46
CA VAL A 509 19.05 -1.09 17.18
C VAL A 509 19.39 -2.55 16.89
N VAL A 510 18.40 -3.44 16.97
CA VAL A 510 18.58 -4.88 16.81
C VAL A 510 18.00 -5.31 15.45
N PRO A 511 18.84 -5.62 14.45
CA PRO A 511 18.38 -6.03 13.12
C PRO A 511 17.99 -7.52 13.11
N PHE A 512 16.84 -7.81 12.51
CA PHE A 512 16.33 -9.16 12.28
C PHE A 512 16.25 -9.46 10.78
N THR A 513 16.55 -10.71 10.42
CA THR A 513 16.29 -11.26 9.08
C THR A 513 15.44 -12.50 9.26
N ARG A 514 14.48 -12.72 8.37
CA ARG A 514 13.69 -13.94 8.36
C ARG A 514 14.61 -15.16 8.21
N ALA A 515 14.34 -16.24 8.95
CA ALA A 515 15.17 -17.44 8.93
C ALA A 515 14.94 -18.31 7.68
N THR A 516 13.68 -18.42 7.24
CA THR A 516 13.27 -19.25 6.10
C THR A 516 12.68 -18.37 5.01
N PRO A 517 13.08 -18.51 3.74
CA PRO A 517 12.39 -17.84 2.64
C PRO A 517 10.89 -18.15 2.69
N ALA A 518 10.05 -17.12 2.61
CA ALA A 518 8.63 -17.33 2.40
C ALA A 518 8.42 -18.15 1.11
N GLU A 519 7.29 -18.85 0.99
CA GLU A 519 6.88 -19.41 -0.30
C GLU A 519 7.10 -18.35 -1.39
N ARG A 520 7.85 -18.72 -2.43
CA ARG A 520 8.20 -17.82 -3.53
C ARG A 520 6.93 -17.15 -4.02
N GLU A 521 6.83 -15.84 -3.85
CA GLU A 521 5.89 -15.05 -4.63
C GLU A 521 6.14 -15.37 -6.10
N ALA A 522 5.10 -15.85 -6.79
CA ALA A 522 5.20 -16.13 -8.21
C ALA A 522 5.72 -14.87 -8.92
N SER A 523 6.79 -15.03 -9.70
CA SER A 523 7.35 -13.94 -10.50
C SER A 523 6.23 -13.35 -11.36
N ALA A 524 6.13 -12.02 -11.40
CA ALA A 524 5.19 -11.36 -12.29
C ALA A 524 5.42 -11.85 -13.74
N PRO A 525 4.37 -12.24 -14.47
CA PRO A 525 4.52 -12.71 -15.85
C PRO A 525 5.24 -11.68 -16.71
N ALA A 526 5.90 -12.16 -17.78
CA ALA A 526 6.58 -11.29 -18.72
C ALA A 526 5.58 -10.32 -19.38
N PRO A 527 6.02 -9.10 -19.77
CA PRO A 527 5.16 -8.13 -20.45
C PRO A 527 4.57 -8.72 -21.72
N ALA A 528 3.29 -8.43 -21.98
CA ALA A 528 2.73 -8.66 -23.31
C ALA A 528 3.36 -7.67 -24.32
N PRO A 529 3.60 -8.08 -25.57
CA PRO A 529 4.07 -7.15 -26.60
C PRO A 529 3.06 -6.00 -26.78
N ALA A 530 3.58 -4.82 -27.14
CA ALA A 530 2.75 -3.65 -27.40
C ALA A 530 1.72 -3.96 -28.52
N PRO A 531 0.46 -3.54 -28.35
CA PRO A 531 -0.57 -3.83 -29.35
C PRO A 531 -0.29 -3.09 -30.65
N THR A 532 -0.60 -3.74 -31.76
CA THR A 532 -0.50 -3.18 -33.12
C THR A 532 -1.83 -2.69 -33.66
N ILE A 533 -2.95 -3.05 -33.01
CA ILE A 533 -4.29 -2.63 -33.41
C ILE A 533 -4.78 -1.40 -32.65
N GLN A 534 -5.71 -0.67 -33.24
CA GLN A 534 -6.35 0.46 -32.58
C GLN A 534 -7.09 0.01 -31.32
N ARG A 535 -6.77 0.69 -30.20
CA ARG A 535 -7.34 0.42 -28.88
C ARG A 535 -8.49 1.35 -28.53
N SER A 536 -8.33 2.64 -28.82
CA SER A 536 -9.24 3.70 -28.41
C SER A 536 -10.07 4.18 -29.59
N TYR A 537 -11.38 4.16 -29.42
CA TYR A 537 -12.38 4.53 -30.40
C TYR A 537 -13.20 5.69 -29.86
N ALA A 538 -12.87 6.90 -30.32
CA ALA A 538 -13.59 8.11 -29.92
C ALA A 538 -15.02 8.13 -30.51
N PRO A 539 -15.94 8.93 -29.93
CA PRO A 539 -17.25 9.15 -30.52
C PRO A 539 -17.17 9.55 -32.00
N GLY A 540 -17.99 8.93 -32.85
CA GLY A 540 -17.98 9.15 -34.30
C GLY A 540 -17.02 8.24 -35.08
N SER A 541 -16.38 7.27 -34.43
CA SER A 541 -15.62 6.18 -35.08
C SER A 541 -16.53 4.98 -35.41
N GLU A 542 -15.94 3.82 -35.71
CA GLU A 542 -16.65 2.56 -35.98
C GLU A 542 -17.37 1.96 -34.75
N TRP A 543 -17.23 2.61 -33.58
CA TRP A 543 -17.94 2.27 -32.36
C TRP A 543 -18.81 3.41 -31.86
N LEU A 544 -20.07 3.09 -31.56
CA LEU A 544 -20.94 3.92 -30.73
C LEU A 544 -20.99 3.33 -29.33
N TYR A 545 -20.39 4.03 -28.37
CA TYR A 545 -20.41 3.65 -26.96
C TYR A 545 -21.28 4.63 -26.15
N ALA A 546 -22.45 4.14 -25.73
CA ALA A 546 -23.44 4.88 -24.94
C ALA A 546 -23.49 4.35 -23.49
N LYS A 547 -23.55 5.27 -22.52
CA LYS A 547 -23.80 4.98 -21.10
C LYS A 547 -25.18 5.47 -20.73
N LEU A 548 -26.04 4.57 -20.25
CA LEU A 548 -27.39 4.88 -19.73
C LEU A 548 -27.37 4.82 -18.21
N TYR A 549 -27.29 5.98 -17.55
CA TYR A 549 -27.27 6.05 -16.08
C TYR A 549 -28.66 5.79 -15.52
N CYS A 550 -28.75 4.82 -14.62
CA CYS A 550 -30.02 4.37 -14.07
C CYS A 550 -29.79 3.58 -12.78
N ALA A 551 -30.77 3.60 -11.86
CA ALA A 551 -30.69 2.82 -10.64
C ALA A 551 -30.57 1.30 -10.94
N ARG A 552 -29.81 0.57 -10.11
CA ARG A 552 -29.60 -0.90 -10.26
C ARG A 552 -30.90 -1.68 -10.41
N GLY A 553 -31.94 -1.27 -9.66
CA GLY A 553 -33.27 -1.87 -9.72
C GLY A 553 -33.93 -1.77 -11.10
N SER A 554 -33.68 -0.67 -11.82
CA SER A 554 -34.31 -0.32 -13.10
C SER A 554 -33.61 -0.91 -14.33
N MET A 555 -32.35 -1.35 -14.20
CA MET A 555 -31.54 -1.84 -15.34
C MET A 555 -32.20 -2.97 -16.12
N ASP A 556 -32.82 -3.93 -15.44
CA ASP A 556 -33.49 -5.06 -16.10
C ASP A 556 -34.71 -4.60 -16.89
N GLY A 557 -35.50 -3.68 -16.32
CA GLY A 557 -36.62 -3.05 -17.03
C GLY A 557 -36.13 -2.30 -18.26
N ILE A 558 -35.03 -1.55 -18.16
CA ILE A 558 -34.46 -0.86 -19.34
C ILE A 558 -33.95 -1.87 -20.39
N LEU A 559 -33.32 -2.97 -19.97
CA LEU A 559 -32.86 -4.01 -20.89
C LEU A 559 -34.02 -4.67 -21.64
N ARG A 560 -35.14 -4.94 -20.96
CA ARG A 560 -36.33 -5.57 -21.54
C ARG A 560 -37.16 -4.59 -22.36
N ASP A 561 -37.51 -3.45 -21.78
CA ASP A 561 -38.52 -2.53 -22.31
C ASP A 561 -37.94 -1.60 -23.38
N VAL A 562 -36.60 -1.39 -23.38
CA VAL A 562 -35.95 -0.40 -24.25
C VAL A 562 -34.89 -1.04 -25.11
N VAL A 563 -33.88 -1.67 -24.50
CA VAL A 563 -32.71 -2.16 -25.25
C VAL A 563 -33.07 -3.32 -26.17
N HIS A 564 -33.88 -4.28 -25.70
CA HIS A 564 -34.32 -5.41 -26.50
C HIS A 564 -35.02 -4.95 -27.79
N ASP A 565 -36.04 -4.10 -27.66
CA ASP A 565 -36.83 -3.61 -28.79
C ASP A 565 -35.99 -2.72 -29.71
N PHE A 566 -35.18 -1.83 -29.14
CA PHE A 566 -34.25 -1.00 -29.90
C PHE A 566 -33.28 -1.81 -30.77
N VAL A 567 -32.65 -2.83 -30.19
CA VAL A 567 -31.72 -3.72 -30.91
C VAL A 567 -32.43 -4.46 -32.03
N ARG A 568 -33.63 -4.99 -31.77
CA ARG A 568 -34.42 -5.74 -32.76
C ARG A 568 -34.83 -4.87 -33.94
N GLU A 569 -35.29 -3.65 -33.69
CA GLU A 569 -35.76 -2.71 -34.72
C GLU A 569 -34.64 -2.10 -35.56
N ASN A 570 -33.39 -2.15 -35.08
CA ASN A 570 -32.26 -1.49 -35.71
C ASN A 570 -31.13 -2.46 -36.09
N ALA A 571 -31.40 -3.76 -36.16
CA ALA A 571 -30.41 -4.81 -36.39
C ALA A 571 -29.64 -4.69 -37.72
N ASP A 572 -30.16 -3.93 -38.69
CA ASP A 572 -29.54 -3.64 -39.98
C ASP A 572 -28.52 -2.48 -39.95
N ARG A 573 -28.39 -1.78 -38.83
CA ARG A 573 -27.56 -0.56 -38.69
C ARG A 573 -26.23 -0.76 -37.97
N PHE A 574 -25.96 -1.97 -37.49
CA PHE A 574 -24.73 -2.33 -36.80
C PHE A 574 -24.38 -3.80 -37.08
N ASP A 575 -23.10 -4.14 -37.04
CA ASP A 575 -22.63 -5.52 -37.28
C ASP A 575 -22.85 -6.41 -36.07
N HIS A 576 -22.55 -5.86 -34.88
CA HIS A 576 -22.72 -6.51 -33.59
C HIS A 576 -22.78 -5.48 -32.48
N TRP A 577 -23.30 -5.90 -31.33
CA TRP A 577 -23.45 -5.05 -30.16
C TRP A 577 -23.27 -5.87 -28.89
N PHE A 578 -22.94 -5.23 -27.79
CA PHE A 578 -22.99 -5.86 -26.48
C PHE A 578 -23.22 -4.85 -25.38
N PHE A 579 -23.58 -5.36 -24.20
CA PHE A 579 -23.74 -4.54 -23.02
C PHE A 579 -22.93 -5.05 -21.82
N LEU A 580 -22.70 -4.14 -20.88
CA LEU A 580 -22.17 -4.41 -19.55
C LEU A 580 -23.00 -3.64 -18.51
N ARG A 581 -23.08 -4.20 -17.30
CA ARG A 581 -23.52 -3.46 -16.11
C ARG A 581 -22.30 -2.86 -15.45
N TYR A 582 -22.35 -1.58 -15.13
CA TYR A 582 -21.22 -0.88 -14.51
C TYR A 582 -21.71 0.09 -13.45
N GLU A 583 -20.77 0.51 -12.61
CA GLU A 583 -20.99 1.47 -11.56
C GLU A 583 -19.72 2.32 -11.44
N ASP A 584 -19.74 3.52 -12.02
CA ASP A 584 -18.82 4.60 -11.59
C ASP A 584 -19.12 5.92 -12.34
N PRO A 585 -19.30 7.06 -11.66
CA PRO A 585 -19.54 7.19 -10.20
C PRO A 585 -20.91 6.67 -9.76
N HIS A 586 -21.79 6.38 -10.72
CA HIS A 586 -23.17 5.91 -10.49
C HIS A 586 -23.49 4.68 -11.35
N PRO A 587 -24.47 3.84 -10.93
CA PRO A 587 -24.88 2.68 -11.70
C PRO A 587 -25.38 3.04 -13.10
N HIS A 588 -24.92 2.31 -14.12
CA HIS A 588 -25.30 2.54 -15.51
C HIS A 588 -25.16 1.28 -16.39
N LEU A 589 -25.87 1.27 -17.51
CA LEU A 589 -25.67 0.29 -18.59
C LEU A 589 -24.70 0.86 -19.63
N ARG A 590 -23.70 0.08 -20.02
CA ARG A 590 -22.76 0.41 -21.10
C ARG A 590 -23.20 -0.34 -22.35
N LEU A 591 -23.70 0.36 -23.36
CA LEU A 591 -24.08 -0.20 -24.66
C LEU A 591 -23.01 0.14 -25.69
N ARG A 592 -22.50 -0.87 -26.40
CA ARG A 592 -21.48 -0.70 -27.44
C ARG A 592 -21.98 -1.31 -28.74
N PHE A 593 -22.03 -0.52 -29.80
CA PHE A 593 -22.44 -0.93 -31.16
C PHE A 593 -21.26 -0.73 -32.11
N HIS A 594 -20.95 -1.74 -32.92
CA HIS A 594 -19.94 -1.68 -33.97
C HIS A 594 -20.62 -1.56 -35.34
N GLY A 595 -20.08 -0.74 -36.23
CA GLY A 595 -20.62 -0.58 -37.57
C GLY A 595 -20.03 0.62 -38.31
N GLN A 596 -20.70 1.03 -39.39
CA GLN A 596 -20.24 2.17 -40.19
C GLN A 596 -20.40 3.49 -39.41
N PRO A 597 -19.33 4.30 -39.26
CA PRO A 597 -19.36 5.52 -38.45
C PRO A 597 -20.52 6.48 -38.77
N GLN A 598 -20.80 6.69 -40.05
CA GLN A 598 -21.88 7.59 -40.49
C GLN A 598 -23.27 7.05 -40.10
N VAL A 599 -23.49 5.73 -40.20
CA VAL A 599 -24.77 5.10 -39.81
C VAL A 599 -24.97 5.17 -38.31
N LEU A 600 -23.92 4.86 -37.55
CA LEU A 600 -23.96 4.89 -36.08
C LEU A 600 -24.23 6.30 -35.54
N ALA A 601 -23.52 7.31 -36.05
CA ALA A 601 -23.61 8.68 -35.57
C ALA A 601 -24.89 9.39 -36.04
N SER A 602 -25.24 9.27 -37.32
CA SER A 602 -26.31 10.07 -37.93
C SER A 602 -27.69 9.40 -37.91
N ASP A 603 -27.77 8.09 -37.70
CA ASP A 603 -29.04 7.35 -37.70
C ASP A 603 -29.29 6.60 -36.39
N LEU A 604 -28.35 5.76 -35.95
CA LEU A 604 -28.54 4.91 -34.77
C LEU A 604 -28.63 5.73 -33.47
N LEU A 605 -27.71 6.69 -33.23
CA LEU A 605 -27.71 7.52 -32.02
C LEU A 605 -28.99 8.36 -31.86
N PRO A 606 -29.48 9.09 -32.88
CA PRO A 606 -30.77 9.79 -32.80
C PRO A 606 -31.97 8.88 -32.52
N ARG A 607 -31.92 7.62 -32.95
CA ARG A 607 -32.97 6.63 -32.63
C ARG A 607 -32.86 6.12 -31.21
N LEU A 608 -31.65 5.90 -30.71
CA LEU A 608 -31.43 5.54 -29.31
C LEU A 608 -31.99 6.64 -28.41
N HIS A 609 -31.69 7.91 -28.72
CA HIS A 609 -32.23 9.06 -28.02
C HIS A 609 -33.76 9.07 -28.00
N ARG A 610 -34.42 8.78 -29.14
CA ARG A 610 -35.89 8.65 -29.21
C ARG A 610 -36.42 7.49 -28.36
N ALA A 611 -35.77 6.33 -28.40
CA ALA A 611 -36.17 5.15 -27.64
C ALA A 611 -36.08 5.38 -26.12
N ILE A 612 -35.11 6.19 -25.66
CA ILE A 612 -34.95 6.50 -24.24
C ILE A 612 -35.70 7.77 -23.78
N ALA A 613 -36.38 8.50 -24.67
CA ALA A 613 -36.98 9.80 -24.34
C ALA A 613 -38.00 9.72 -23.19
N TYR A 614 -38.86 8.70 -23.19
CA TYR A 614 -39.84 8.48 -22.11
C TYR A 614 -39.20 8.02 -20.79
N PRO A 615 -38.28 7.02 -20.78
CA PRO A 615 -37.49 6.69 -19.59
C PRO A 615 -36.69 7.86 -19.02
N LEU A 616 -36.18 8.76 -19.86
CA LEU A 616 -35.50 9.99 -19.44
C LEU A 616 -36.49 10.97 -18.77
N SER A 617 -37.65 11.23 -19.39
CA SER A 617 -38.63 12.18 -18.83
C SER A 617 -39.25 11.72 -17.51
N THR A 618 -39.24 10.41 -17.25
CA THR A 618 -39.76 9.81 -16.01
C THR A 618 -38.68 9.57 -14.95
N GLY A 619 -37.42 9.89 -15.23
CA GLY A 619 -36.29 9.68 -14.32
C GLY A 619 -35.87 8.21 -14.17
N ARG A 620 -36.41 7.30 -14.98
CA ARG A 620 -35.99 5.87 -14.99
C ARG A 620 -34.59 5.71 -15.57
N ILE A 621 -34.24 6.58 -16.53
CA ILE A 621 -32.87 6.88 -16.96
C ILE A 621 -32.58 8.32 -16.54
N GLU A 622 -31.46 8.54 -15.86
CA GLU A 622 -31.02 9.86 -15.40
C GLU A 622 -30.39 10.66 -16.54
N LYS A 623 -29.46 10.04 -17.27
CA LYS A 623 -28.77 10.65 -18.40
C LYS A 623 -28.19 9.63 -19.38
N LEU A 624 -27.97 10.10 -20.62
CA LEU A 624 -27.22 9.42 -21.67
C LEU A 624 -25.87 10.12 -21.86
N GLU A 625 -24.77 9.37 -21.83
CA GLU A 625 -23.43 9.87 -22.21
C GLU A 625 -22.86 9.05 -23.36
N VAL A 626 -22.29 9.73 -24.36
CA VAL A 626 -21.49 9.08 -25.41
C VAL A 626 -20.01 9.20 -25.04
N SER A 627 -19.26 8.10 -25.12
CA SER A 627 -17.90 8.03 -24.57
C SER A 627 -16.94 7.28 -25.51
N THR A 628 -15.65 7.27 -25.16
CA THR A 628 -14.60 6.56 -25.89
C THR A 628 -14.58 5.10 -25.50
N TYR A 629 -14.68 4.19 -26.48
CA TYR A 629 -14.48 2.77 -26.22
C TYR A 629 -12.99 2.45 -26.22
N VAL A 630 -12.49 1.90 -25.12
CA VAL A 630 -11.10 1.44 -24.97
C VAL A 630 -11.11 -0.09 -24.86
N ARG A 631 -10.35 -0.78 -25.73
CA ARG A 631 -10.23 -2.24 -25.73
C ARG A 631 -9.27 -2.75 -24.62
N GLU A 632 -9.68 -3.82 -23.95
CA GLU A 632 -8.96 -4.52 -22.87
C GLU A 632 -8.04 -5.61 -23.44
N LEU A 633 -7.07 -5.23 -24.28
CA LEU A 633 -6.30 -6.18 -25.10
C LEU A 633 -5.51 -7.19 -24.26
N GLU A 634 -4.88 -6.73 -23.19
CA GLU A 634 -4.10 -7.57 -22.28
C GLU A 634 -4.94 -8.66 -21.62
N ARG A 635 -6.19 -8.33 -21.26
CA ARG A 635 -7.13 -9.25 -20.63
C ARG A 635 -7.62 -10.33 -21.58
N TYR A 636 -7.83 -9.97 -22.84
CA TYR A 636 -8.47 -10.84 -23.84
C TYR A 636 -7.51 -11.45 -24.85
N GLY A 637 -6.19 -11.40 -24.59
CA GLY A 637 -5.20 -12.17 -25.35
C GLY A 637 -4.53 -11.45 -26.52
N GLY A 638 -4.71 -10.15 -26.63
CA GLY A 638 -4.05 -9.29 -27.60
C GLY A 638 -4.81 -9.13 -28.93
N ASP A 639 -4.06 -8.66 -29.93
CA ASP A 639 -4.58 -8.13 -31.19
C ASP A 639 -5.45 -9.12 -31.98
N HIS A 640 -5.04 -10.40 -32.00
CA HIS A 640 -5.65 -11.42 -32.84
C HIS A 640 -6.93 -12.00 -32.26
N THR A 641 -7.16 -11.82 -30.96
CA THR A 641 -8.26 -12.45 -30.23
C THR A 641 -9.40 -11.49 -29.94
N MET A 642 -9.12 -10.18 -29.86
CA MET A 642 -10.10 -9.20 -29.39
C MET A 642 -11.38 -9.15 -30.23
N SER A 643 -11.29 -9.17 -31.56
CA SER A 643 -12.47 -9.16 -32.43
C SER A 643 -13.34 -10.42 -32.28
N LEU A 644 -12.74 -11.58 -32.00
CA LEU A 644 -13.47 -12.81 -31.70
C LEU A 644 -14.18 -12.71 -30.35
N VAL A 645 -13.53 -12.10 -29.36
CA VAL A 645 -14.11 -11.89 -28.02
C VAL A 645 -15.29 -10.91 -28.07
N GLU A 646 -15.21 -9.83 -28.84
CA GLU A 646 -16.32 -8.88 -29.05
C GLU A 646 -17.56 -9.58 -29.64
N ARG A 647 -17.35 -10.54 -30.55
CA ARG A 647 -18.44 -11.38 -31.07
C ARG A 647 -19.01 -12.32 -30.01
N ILE A 648 -18.17 -12.91 -29.15
CA ILE A 648 -18.64 -13.71 -28.01
C ILE A 648 -19.48 -12.84 -27.06
N PHE A 649 -19.05 -11.61 -26.78
CA PHE A 649 -19.83 -10.65 -25.99
C PHE A 649 -21.18 -10.36 -26.61
N CYS A 650 -21.26 -10.21 -27.93
CA CYS A 650 -22.53 -10.02 -28.61
C CYS A 650 -23.48 -11.19 -28.39
N PHE A 651 -23.03 -12.42 -28.67
CA PHE A 651 -23.89 -13.60 -28.50
C PHE A 651 -24.29 -13.83 -27.03
N ASP A 652 -23.40 -13.54 -26.08
CA ASP A 652 -23.71 -13.62 -24.66
C ASP A 652 -24.69 -12.52 -24.21
N SER A 653 -24.57 -11.30 -24.73
CA SER A 653 -25.51 -10.21 -24.49
C SER A 653 -26.91 -10.51 -25.03
N VAL A 654 -27.01 -11.04 -26.25
CA VAL A 654 -28.29 -11.49 -26.84
C VAL A 654 -28.94 -12.56 -25.96
N ALA A 655 -28.16 -13.54 -25.51
CA ALA A 655 -28.67 -14.58 -24.61
C ALA A 655 -29.09 -14.02 -23.24
N ALA A 656 -28.33 -13.08 -22.68
CA ALA A 656 -28.64 -12.46 -21.38
C ALA A 656 -29.93 -11.65 -21.43
N VAL A 657 -30.19 -10.88 -22.49
CA VAL A 657 -31.46 -10.15 -22.67
C VAL A 657 -32.62 -11.12 -22.83
N ALA A 658 -32.47 -12.17 -23.64
CA ALA A 658 -33.51 -13.19 -23.82
C ALA A 658 -33.85 -13.92 -22.51
N LEU A 659 -32.85 -14.22 -21.67
CA LEU A 659 -33.07 -14.80 -20.35
C LEU A 659 -33.68 -13.79 -19.37
N ALA A 660 -33.32 -12.51 -19.45
CA ALA A 660 -33.93 -11.47 -18.61
C ALA A 660 -35.43 -11.32 -18.90
N LEU A 661 -35.85 -11.46 -20.17
CA LEU A 661 -37.26 -11.52 -20.57
C LEU A 661 -37.95 -12.77 -20.01
N ALA A 662 -37.31 -13.94 -20.09
CA ALA A 662 -37.87 -15.19 -19.59
C ALA A 662 -38.03 -15.23 -18.05
N LEU A 663 -37.28 -14.39 -17.32
CA LEU A 663 -37.35 -14.28 -15.86
C LEU A 663 -38.51 -13.39 -15.37
N GLU A 664 -39.25 -12.74 -16.27
CA GLU A 664 -40.38 -11.89 -15.90
C GLU A 664 -41.58 -12.75 -15.45
N GLY A 665 -41.90 -12.71 -14.15
CA GLY A 665 -43.05 -13.42 -13.55
C GLY A 665 -42.74 -14.70 -12.77
N GLU A 666 -41.49 -15.21 -12.80
CA GLU A 666 -41.04 -16.27 -11.88
C GLU A 666 -40.60 -15.66 -10.53
N THR A 667 -40.56 -16.46 -9.47
CA THR A 667 -39.96 -16.03 -8.18
C THR A 667 -38.48 -15.69 -8.41
N GLU A 668 -38.20 -14.40 -8.61
CA GLU A 668 -37.01 -13.83 -9.27
C GLU A 668 -35.64 -14.29 -8.70
N GLY A 669 -35.62 -14.85 -7.49
CA GLY A 669 -34.41 -15.19 -6.75
C GLY A 669 -33.72 -16.47 -7.23
N GLN A 670 -34.41 -17.61 -7.32
CA GLN A 670 -33.77 -18.91 -7.58
C GLN A 670 -33.41 -19.13 -9.05
N SER A 671 -34.29 -18.75 -9.98
CA SER A 671 -34.08 -18.96 -11.42
C SER A 671 -32.90 -18.16 -11.99
N ARG A 672 -32.64 -16.94 -11.50
CA ARG A 672 -31.60 -16.06 -12.06
C ARG A 672 -30.18 -16.58 -11.85
N TRP A 673 -29.82 -16.88 -10.60
CA TRP A 673 -28.48 -17.41 -10.32
C TRP A 673 -28.31 -18.81 -10.92
N GLY A 674 -29.39 -19.61 -10.98
CA GLY A 674 -29.43 -20.89 -11.67
C GLY A 674 -29.10 -20.76 -13.17
N TYR A 675 -29.81 -19.89 -13.90
CA TYR A 675 -29.55 -19.68 -15.34
C TYR A 675 -28.19 -19.03 -15.62
N THR A 676 -27.65 -18.30 -14.64
CA THR A 676 -26.26 -17.82 -14.67
C THR A 676 -25.29 -19.01 -14.55
N LEU A 677 -25.48 -19.88 -13.55
CA LEU A 677 -24.69 -21.09 -13.33
C LEU A 677 -24.70 -22.03 -14.54
N LEU A 678 -25.87 -22.29 -15.11
CA LEU A 678 -26.03 -23.11 -16.31
C LEU A 678 -25.32 -22.47 -17.51
N GLY A 679 -25.44 -21.16 -17.68
CA GLY A 679 -24.74 -20.41 -18.71
C GLY A 679 -23.22 -20.51 -18.60
N MET A 680 -22.68 -20.46 -17.37
CA MET A 680 -21.26 -20.66 -17.05
C MET A 680 -20.81 -22.09 -17.36
N HIS A 681 -21.57 -23.09 -16.94
CA HIS A 681 -21.28 -24.50 -17.22
C HIS A 681 -21.21 -24.77 -18.73
N ARG A 682 -22.22 -24.32 -19.50
CA ARG A 682 -22.25 -24.46 -20.96
C ARG A 682 -21.10 -23.72 -21.65
N LEU A 683 -20.69 -22.57 -21.12
CA LEU A 683 -19.53 -21.86 -21.67
C LEU A 683 -18.24 -22.68 -21.47
N LEU A 684 -18.05 -23.32 -20.31
CA LEU A 684 -16.94 -24.24 -20.09
C LEU A 684 -17.00 -25.48 -21.01
N ASP A 685 -18.19 -25.97 -21.34
CA ASP A 685 -18.38 -27.02 -22.36
C ASP A 685 -17.99 -26.53 -23.76
N ASP A 686 -18.32 -25.29 -24.13
CA ASP A 686 -17.96 -24.70 -25.42
C ASP A 686 -16.44 -24.56 -25.59
N PHE A 687 -15.71 -24.36 -24.49
CA PHE A 687 -14.25 -24.45 -24.47
C PHE A 687 -13.70 -25.85 -24.70
N ALA A 688 -14.53 -26.89 -24.59
CA ALA A 688 -14.15 -28.29 -24.69
C ALA A 688 -12.92 -28.61 -23.81
N PHE A 689 -12.96 -28.14 -22.57
CA PHE A 689 -11.97 -28.47 -21.54
C PHE A 689 -12.21 -29.89 -21.02
N ALA A 690 -11.12 -30.59 -20.69
CA ALA A 690 -11.20 -31.82 -19.92
C ALA A 690 -11.80 -31.56 -18.52
N PRO A 691 -12.50 -32.52 -17.90
CA PRO A 691 -13.11 -32.35 -16.58
C PRO A 691 -12.14 -31.86 -15.49
N GLU A 692 -10.89 -32.31 -15.54
CA GLU A 692 -9.83 -31.95 -14.59
C GLU A 692 -9.48 -30.47 -14.72
N VAL A 693 -9.37 -29.96 -15.95
CA VAL A 693 -9.08 -28.55 -16.25
C VAL A 693 -10.24 -27.65 -15.80
N ARG A 694 -11.49 -28.07 -16.01
CA ARG A 694 -12.66 -27.31 -15.52
C ARG A 694 -12.66 -27.21 -14.00
N THR A 695 -12.38 -28.31 -13.32
CA THR A 695 -12.33 -28.37 -11.85
C THR A 695 -11.23 -27.48 -11.31
N ALA A 696 -10.02 -27.56 -11.87
CA ALA A 696 -8.88 -26.74 -11.48
C ALA A 696 -9.11 -25.25 -11.72
N LEU A 697 -9.68 -24.89 -12.89
CA LEU A 697 -10.00 -23.50 -13.24
C LEU A 697 -10.98 -22.88 -12.23
N VAL A 698 -12.11 -23.55 -11.97
CA VAL A 698 -13.11 -23.03 -11.05
C VAL A 698 -12.59 -22.99 -9.61
N ALA A 699 -11.76 -23.96 -9.20
CA ALA A 699 -11.08 -23.94 -7.91
C ALA A 699 -10.15 -22.72 -7.77
N SER A 700 -9.37 -22.42 -8.82
CA SER A 700 -8.47 -21.27 -8.85
C SER A 700 -9.24 -19.95 -8.75
N ILE A 701 -10.32 -19.78 -9.50
CA ILE A 701 -11.14 -18.55 -9.46
C ILE A 701 -11.75 -18.36 -8.08
N ARG A 702 -12.33 -19.42 -7.49
CA ARG A 702 -12.89 -19.39 -6.14
C ARG A 702 -11.85 -18.99 -5.10
N SER A 703 -10.63 -19.53 -5.19
CA SER A 703 -9.55 -19.21 -4.25
C SER A 703 -9.21 -17.72 -4.27
N GLY A 704 -9.20 -17.09 -5.46
CA GLY A 704 -9.00 -15.64 -5.60
C GLY A 704 -10.07 -14.83 -4.88
N PHE A 705 -11.35 -15.12 -5.12
CA PHE A 705 -12.46 -14.44 -4.45
C PHE A 705 -12.47 -14.64 -2.92
N ARG A 706 -12.08 -15.82 -2.43
CA ARG A 706 -11.98 -16.09 -0.99
C ARG A 706 -10.85 -15.30 -0.33
N ALA A 707 -9.71 -15.15 -1.02
CA ALA A 707 -8.61 -14.35 -0.50
C ALA A 707 -9.00 -12.86 -0.36
N GLU A 708 -9.85 -12.37 -1.26
CA GLU A 708 -10.27 -10.96 -1.27
C GLU A 708 -11.42 -10.66 -0.30
N MET A 709 -12.49 -11.47 -0.31
CA MET A 709 -13.72 -11.17 0.44
C MET A 709 -13.85 -11.98 1.74
N GLY A 710 -12.95 -12.93 1.97
CA GLY A 710 -13.11 -13.95 3.00
C GLY A 710 -14.25 -14.93 2.68
N GLY A 711 -14.97 -15.35 3.72
CA GLY A 711 -16.13 -16.22 3.62
C GLY A 711 -15.97 -17.54 4.38
N ASP A 712 -16.98 -17.85 5.20
CA ASP A 712 -17.07 -19.09 5.95
C ASP A 712 -17.36 -20.26 4.98
N GLU A 713 -16.36 -21.13 4.83
CA GLU A 713 -16.43 -22.30 3.96
C GLU A 713 -17.55 -23.26 4.37
N ALA A 714 -17.83 -23.38 5.67
CA ALA A 714 -18.90 -24.23 6.17
C ALA A 714 -20.27 -23.71 5.68
N ARG A 715 -20.49 -22.39 5.71
CA ARG A 715 -21.73 -21.77 5.23
C ARG A 715 -21.89 -21.87 3.71
N LEU A 716 -20.81 -21.70 2.95
CA LEU A 716 -20.86 -21.89 1.50
C LEU A 716 -21.24 -23.33 1.12
N PHE A 717 -20.68 -24.31 1.83
CA PHE A 717 -20.99 -25.72 1.61
C PHE A 717 -22.38 -26.12 2.10
N GLU A 718 -22.85 -25.55 3.21
CA GLU A 718 -24.24 -25.67 3.65
C GLU A 718 -25.19 -25.16 2.57
N ARG A 719 -24.95 -23.95 2.04
CA ARG A 719 -25.79 -23.38 0.99
C ARG A 719 -25.80 -24.22 -0.29
N TYR A 720 -24.68 -24.85 -0.64
CA TYR A 720 -24.62 -25.80 -1.76
C TYR A 720 -25.47 -27.05 -1.49
N ARG A 721 -25.40 -27.63 -0.28
CA ARG A 721 -26.20 -28.81 0.08
C ARG A 721 -27.70 -28.51 -0.02
N ASP A 722 -28.14 -27.36 0.48
CA ASP A 722 -29.54 -26.93 0.39
C ASP A 722 -30.03 -26.81 -1.07
N SER A 723 -29.12 -26.41 -1.97
CA SER A 723 -29.40 -26.20 -3.38
C SER A 723 -29.05 -27.40 -4.27
N TYR A 724 -28.55 -28.50 -3.70
CA TYR A 724 -27.90 -29.58 -4.46
C TYR A 724 -28.81 -30.18 -5.53
N ARG A 725 -30.05 -30.54 -5.18
CA ARG A 725 -31.00 -31.17 -6.13
C ARG A 725 -31.33 -30.26 -7.30
N TYR A 726 -31.45 -28.96 -7.04
CA TYR A 726 -31.70 -27.96 -8.08
C TYR A 726 -30.47 -27.80 -8.99
N VAL A 727 -29.27 -27.69 -8.42
CA VAL A 727 -28.03 -27.56 -9.18
C VAL A 727 -27.76 -28.80 -10.03
N ASP A 728 -27.83 -30.00 -9.46
CA ASP A 728 -27.57 -31.27 -10.17
C ASP A 728 -28.59 -31.46 -11.30
N GLY A 729 -29.89 -31.25 -11.04
CA GLY A 729 -30.93 -31.34 -12.07
C GLY A 729 -30.81 -30.30 -13.19
N LEU A 730 -30.35 -29.07 -12.87
CA LEU A 730 -30.14 -28.02 -13.86
C LEU A 730 -28.92 -28.29 -14.74
N LEU A 731 -27.80 -28.71 -14.13
CA LEU A 731 -26.54 -28.92 -14.85
C LEU A 731 -26.50 -30.24 -15.62
N ASP A 732 -27.17 -31.29 -15.13
CA ASP A 732 -27.30 -32.58 -15.83
C ASP A 732 -28.41 -32.57 -16.90
N GLY A 733 -29.12 -31.45 -17.05
CA GLY A 733 -30.11 -31.24 -18.11
C GLY A 733 -31.53 -31.74 -17.80
N ALA A 734 -31.73 -32.43 -16.69
CA ALA A 734 -33.02 -33.04 -16.32
C ALA A 734 -34.12 -32.01 -15.97
N SER A 735 -33.76 -30.79 -15.58
CA SER A 735 -34.71 -29.79 -15.07
C SER A 735 -34.53 -28.40 -15.71
N ILE A 736 -34.07 -28.34 -16.96
CA ILE A 736 -33.92 -27.07 -17.67
C ILE A 736 -35.23 -26.70 -18.38
N PRO A 737 -35.82 -25.51 -18.13
CA PRO A 737 -36.95 -25.03 -18.91
C PRO A 737 -36.61 -24.93 -20.40
N LEU A 738 -37.52 -25.39 -21.28
CA LEU A 738 -37.26 -25.51 -22.72
C LEU A 738 -36.80 -24.18 -23.36
N GLY A 739 -37.43 -23.06 -22.99
CA GLY A 739 -37.05 -21.73 -23.51
C GLY A 739 -35.63 -21.33 -23.11
N VAL A 740 -35.24 -21.61 -21.86
CA VAL A 740 -33.88 -21.34 -21.34
C VAL A 740 -32.86 -22.22 -22.06
N ALA A 741 -33.16 -23.51 -22.23
CA ALA A 741 -32.30 -24.44 -22.95
C ALA A 741 -32.05 -23.98 -24.40
N GLN A 742 -33.11 -23.56 -25.11
CA GLN A 742 -33.00 -23.08 -26.49
C GLN A 742 -32.16 -21.81 -26.61
N VAL A 743 -32.31 -20.85 -25.68
CA VAL A 743 -31.51 -19.61 -25.68
C VAL A 743 -30.02 -19.92 -25.49
N LEU A 744 -29.69 -20.77 -24.51
CA LEU A 744 -28.30 -21.14 -24.23
C LEU A 744 -27.69 -22.01 -25.32
N GLU A 745 -28.47 -22.90 -25.95
CA GLU A 745 -28.00 -23.71 -27.08
C GLU A 745 -27.69 -22.83 -28.29
N ARG A 746 -28.57 -21.88 -28.64
CA ARG A 746 -28.32 -20.91 -29.72
C ARG A 746 -27.04 -20.10 -29.48
N ARG A 747 -26.81 -19.65 -28.24
CA ARG A 747 -25.56 -18.99 -27.86
C ARG A 747 -24.36 -19.91 -28.08
N SER A 748 -24.44 -21.15 -27.59
CA SER A 748 -23.35 -22.13 -27.64
C SER A 748 -22.96 -22.49 -29.08
N VAL A 749 -23.94 -22.68 -29.97
CA VAL A 749 -23.73 -22.92 -31.41
C VAL A 749 -22.90 -21.80 -32.06
N GLN A 750 -23.13 -20.54 -31.69
CA GLN A 750 -22.39 -19.40 -32.22
C GLN A 750 -21.03 -19.19 -31.56
N VAL A 751 -20.92 -19.47 -30.25
CA VAL A 751 -19.70 -19.25 -29.47
C VAL A 751 -18.65 -20.33 -29.72
N ARG A 752 -19.06 -21.59 -29.88
CA ARG A 752 -18.15 -22.74 -30.07
C ARG A 752 -17.11 -22.56 -31.19
N PRO A 753 -17.45 -22.17 -32.42
CA PRO A 753 -16.45 -21.96 -33.48
C PRO A 753 -15.47 -20.80 -33.16
N LEU A 754 -15.94 -19.76 -32.45
CA LEU A 754 -15.09 -18.65 -32.03
C LEU A 754 -14.09 -19.10 -30.96
N VAL A 755 -14.54 -19.87 -29.98
CA VAL A 755 -13.69 -20.42 -28.92
C VAL A 755 -12.67 -21.42 -29.49
N GLN A 756 -13.07 -22.25 -30.47
CA GLN A 756 -12.13 -23.11 -31.20
C GLN A 756 -11.04 -22.29 -31.91
N SER A 757 -11.41 -21.17 -32.53
CA SER A 757 -10.46 -20.24 -33.16
C SER A 757 -9.51 -19.59 -32.15
N LEU A 758 -10.03 -19.15 -30.99
CA LEU A 758 -9.22 -18.62 -29.89
C LEU A 758 -8.20 -19.65 -29.37
N ARG A 759 -8.63 -20.91 -29.19
CA ARG A 759 -7.72 -22.00 -28.82
C ARG A 759 -6.68 -22.27 -29.91
N GLY A 760 -7.06 -22.18 -31.19
CA GLY A 760 -6.14 -22.26 -32.33
C GLY A 760 -5.07 -21.17 -32.29
N LEU A 761 -5.46 -19.92 -32.05
CA LEU A 761 -4.54 -18.78 -31.90
C LEU A 761 -3.59 -18.96 -30.72
N ARG A 762 -4.07 -19.52 -29.60
CA ARG A 762 -3.21 -19.85 -28.46
C ARG A 762 -2.17 -20.92 -28.80
N ARG A 763 -2.55 -22.00 -29.49
CA ARG A 763 -1.59 -23.03 -29.94
C ARG A 763 -0.54 -22.47 -30.90
N ALA A 764 -0.92 -21.46 -31.70
CA ALA A 764 -0.02 -20.77 -32.62
C ALA A 764 0.82 -19.65 -31.96
N GLY A 765 0.77 -19.48 -30.63
CA GLY A 765 1.54 -18.43 -29.93
C GLY A 765 1.04 -17.01 -30.17
N ARG A 766 -0.15 -16.82 -30.77
CA ARG A 766 -0.75 -15.51 -31.10
C ARG A 766 -1.77 -15.01 -30.08
N CYS A 767 -1.79 -15.63 -28.90
CA CYS A 767 -2.61 -15.23 -27.77
C CYS A 767 -1.73 -15.11 -26.53
N SER A 768 -1.68 -13.92 -25.92
CA SER A 768 -0.83 -13.62 -24.77
C SER A 768 -1.27 -14.30 -23.48
N VAL A 769 -2.55 -14.66 -23.36
CA VAL A 769 -3.13 -15.28 -22.17
C VAL A 769 -3.43 -16.77 -22.38
N THR A 770 -3.61 -17.52 -21.29
CA THR A 770 -4.01 -18.93 -21.37
C THR A 770 -5.50 -19.07 -21.74
N SER A 771 -5.90 -20.25 -22.24
CA SER A 771 -7.32 -20.50 -22.54
C SER A 771 -8.17 -20.46 -21.26
N GLU A 772 -7.58 -20.86 -20.13
CA GLU A 772 -8.13 -20.81 -18.78
C GLU A 772 -8.37 -19.37 -18.33
N ALA A 773 -7.42 -18.45 -18.55
CA ALA A 773 -7.57 -17.04 -18.22
C ALA A 773 -8.64 -16.34 -19.08
N LEU A 774 -8.74 -16.68 -20.38
CA LEU A 774 -9.84 -16.22 -21.23
C LEU A 774 -11.18 -16.72 -20.72
N ALA A 775 -11.28 -18.01 -20.41
CA ALA A 775 -12.50 -18.60 -19.88
C ALA A 775 -12.92 -17.92 -18.56
N ALA A 776 -11.98 -17.68 -17.65
CA ALA A 776 -12.24 -16.94 -16.42
C ALA A 776 -12.81 -15.54 -16.69
N SER A 777 -12.22 -14.78 -17.61
CA SER A 777 -12.72 -13.43 -17.97
C SER A 777 -14.11 -13.48 -18.62
N LEU A 778 -14.39 -14.47 -19.48
CA LEU A 778 -15.70 -14.63 -20.11
C LEU A 778 -16.77 -15.10 -19.11
N LEU A 779 -16.42 -15.96 -18.14
CA LEU A 779 -17.31 -16.35 -17.03
C LEU A 779 -17.69 -15.14 -16.18
N HIS A 780 -16.70 -14.29 -15.85
CA HIS A 780 -16.95 -13.05 -15.13
C HIS A 780 -17.90 -12.13 -15.91
N MET A 781 -17.66 -11.96 -17.21
CA MET A 781 -18.53 -11.14 -18.06
C MET A 781 -19.96 -11.70 -18.18
N ARG A 782 -20.13 -13.03 -18.13
CA ARG A 782 -21.44 -13.68 -18.05
C ARG A 782 -22.16 -13.35 -16.74
N CYS A 783 -21.45 -13.44 -15.62
CA CYS A 783 -21.95 -13.05 -14.31
C CYS A 783 -22.37 -11.57 -14.29
N ASN A 784 -21.53 -10.67 -14.82
CA ASN A 784 -21.80 -9.24 -14.93
C ASN A 784 -23.12 -8.94 -15.66
N ARG A 785 -23.42 -9.66 -16.75
CA ARG A 785 -24.65 -9.41 -17.54
C ARG A 785 -25.92 -9.86 -16.84
N MET A 786 -25.86 -10.94 -16.06
CA MET A 786 -27.04 -11.57 -15.43
C MET A 786 -27.34 -11.09 -14.01
N LEU A 787 -26.31 -10.85 -13.18
CA LEU A 787 -26.45 -10.55 -11.75
C LEU A 787 -26.72 -9.05 -11.51
N ARG A 788 -27.63 -8.72 -10.59
CA ARG A 788 -28.11 -7.34 -10.35
C ARG A 788 -27.37 -6.63 -9.21
N THR A 789 -27.22 -7.33 -8.09
CA THR A 789 -26.63 -6.82 -6.84
C THR A 789 -25.60 -7.83 -6.33
N ASP A 790 -24.63 -7.33 -5.56
CA ASP A 790 -23.60 -8.15 -4.91
C ASP A 790 -22.95 -9.15 -5.88
N ALA A 791 -22.69 -8.71 -7.11
CA ALA A 791 -22.32 -9.60 -8.21
C ALA A 791 -21.07 -10.43 -7.87
N ARG A 792 -20.08 -9.83 -7.18
CA ARG A 792 -18.87 -10.51 -6.72
C ARG A 792 -19.17 -11.61 -5.70
N ALA A 793 -20.03 -11.33 -4.71
CA ALA A 793 -20.40 -12.31 -3.69
C ALA A 793 -21.16 -13.49 -4.33
N HIS A 794 -22.08 -13.19 -5.25
CA HIS A 794 -22.77 -14.21 -6.04
C HIS A 794 -21.80 -15.02 -6.92
N GLU A 795 -20.81 -14.38 -7.55
CA GLU A 795 -19.81 -15.05 -8.38
C GLU A 795 -18.98 -16.06 -7.57
N LEU A 796 -18.56 -15.70 -6.34
CA LEU A 796 -17.91 -16.64 -5.41
C LEU A 796 -18.78 -17.86 -5.12
N VAL A 797 -20.08 -17.67 -4.85
CA VAL A 797 -21.03 -18.76 -4.59
C VAL A 797 -21.18 -19.65 -5.83
N LEU A 798 -21.35 -19.06 -7.01
CA LEU A 798 -21.54 -19.80 -8.27
C LEU A 798 -20.31 -20.63 -8.65
N HIS A 799 -19.10 -20.08 -8.50
CA HIS A 799 -17.87 -20.86 -8.68
C HIS A 799 -17.75 -21.98 -7.65
N THR A 800 -18.14 -21.74 -6.40
CA THR A 800 -18.17 -22.78 -5.37
C THR A 800 -19.12 -23.93 -5.76
N PHE A 801 -20.29 -23.61 -6.30
CA PHE A 801 -21.29 -24.60 -6.72
C PHE A 801 -20.80 -25.42 -7.92
N LEU A 802 -20.20 -24.79 -8.94
CA LEU A 802 -19.60 -25.50 -10.08
C LEU A 802 -18.49 -26.44 -9.63
N TRP A 803 -17.61 -25.98 -8.74
CA TRP A 803 -16.51 -26.82 -8.24
C TRP A 803 -17.04 -28.06 -7.52
N ARG A 804 -18.00 -27.90 -6.59
CA ARG A 804 -18.62 -29.04 -5.89
C ARG A 804 -19.33 -30.01 -6.83
N TYR A 805 -20.00 -29.48 -7.85
CA TYR A 805 -20.64 -30.30 -8.88
C TYR A 805 -19.61 -31.13 -9.66
N TYR A 806 -18.49 -30.52 -10.09
CA TYR A 806 -17.43 -31.25 -10.80
C TYR A 806 -16.71 -32.27 -9.92
N GLU A 807 -16.47 -31.97 -8.64
CA GLU A 807 -15.96 -32.96 -7.68
C GLU A 807 -16.89 -34.16 -7.53
N SER A 808 -18.20 -33.91 -7.44
CA SER A 808 -19.22 -34.96 -7.37
C SER A 808 -19.20 -35.86 -8.61
N LEU A 809 -19.15 -35.27 -9.82
CA LEU A 809 -19.02 -36.02 -11.07
C LEU A 809 -17.75 -36.88 -11.10
N ALA A 810 -16.60 -36.33 -10.71
CA ALA A 810 -15.34 -37.06 -10.66
C ALA A 810 -15.40 -38.22 -9.64
N ALA A 811 -16.05 -38.02 -8.49
CA ALA A 811 -16.25 -39.06 -7.49
C ALA A 811 -17.21 -40.18 -7.99
N ARG A 812 -18.30 -39.82 -8.68
CA ARG A 812 -19.23 -40.78 -9.32
C ARG A 812 -18.51 -41.62 -10.38
N ALA A 813 -17.69 -40.99 -11.22
CA ALA A 813 -16.90 -41.69 -12.24
C ALA A 813 -15.88 -42.69 -11.65
N ARG A 814 -15.22 -42.33 -10.53
CA ARG A 814 -14.30 -43.24 -9.80
C ARG A 814 -15.03 -44.44 -9.17
N ARG A 815 -16.24 -44.23 -8.63
CA ARG A 815 -17.06 -45.33 -8.07
C ARG A 815 -17.62 -46.26 -9.15
N GLY A 816 -17.99 -45.73 -10.31
CA GLY A 816 -18.45 -46.54 -11.45
C GLY A 816 -17.35 -47.38 -12.09
N SER A 817 -16.11 -46.88 -12.14
CA SER A 817 -14.94 -47.60 -12.65
C SER A 817 -14.40 -48.65 -11.66
N ALA A 818 -14.58 -48.46 -10.36
CA ALA A 818 -14.23 -49.45 -9.33
C ALA A 818 -15.27 -50.57 -9.16
N GLY A 819 -16.47 -50.44 -9.73
CA GLY A 819 -17.53 -51.47 -9.73
C GLY A 819 -17.60 -52.31 -11.01
N THR A 820 -16.71 -52.06 -11.98
CA THR A 820 -16.59 -52.77 -13.27
C THR A 820 -15.21 -53.41 -13.48
N ALA A 821 -14.32 -53.28 -12.50
CA ALA A 821 -13.10 -54.07 -12.34
C ALA A 821 -13.32 -55.10 -11.22
#